data_AF-A0A3B4WMS3-F1
#
_entry.id   AF-A0A3B4WMS3-F1
#
_cell.length_a   1.000
_cell.length_b   1.000
_cell.length_c   1.000
_cell.angle_alpha   90.00
_cell.angle_beta   90.00
_cell.angle_gamma   90.00
#
_symmetry.space_group_name_H-M   'P 1'
#
loop_
_entity.id
_entity.type
_entity.pdbx_description
1 polymer ?
#
loop_
_entity_poly.entity_id
_entity_poly.type
_entity_poly.pdbx_seq_one_letter_code
_entity_poly.pdbx_strand_id
1 'polypeptide(L)'
;MADQKNEVGNLTSNIKQCHACDSGNARDEQETNTPGRLCKPYPFCRYHDTHRYMESSILDIIESGASDLIEPCHEYKGFNNTPDEFKMIKFVYEVIRFAAACMNCRTNGTIHFGIGDTPNFTHGQILGVVVKDKEAAYEQTLRDAINKHFEYKEIAQICIRPVRFVEILNRNMTSSDKYVIEVDIVPDSTICEEKIFYTFNNTKQKKATESKQFYVRDGGSSRDLLKPTTSAKPMEEHNKFVDSMKQRSQLRKQAEEKHLAVTKENYQGVTLKEMITGGSPSLDKSHFERYVIVTNKAHSSQFESLGFLVELNPTAVLDFDPETAKDGLECHFEQQSPVSVHLPAQYKITGPIEDIANNLKLTLNTSWVCCNGGIENEAPSDIDQWLMNKGTSVQNVISFLCRKDVLPNKRFLVIFLLCSTVSEKIDPLVETFSTFCQELGGTDQILCICDNKNAFTSWKDLIEARCGIDISGRCIFELSFAEVNGTILSLSSKNRRSIRFLPCGQGSRVLLEKKVELSLNTLEVLCVNQCEGGNKDKIVIEENFYRGGKVSWWNFYFSEQAERILIKRNKIDFIENKVKQILCSQTNACVLLNLLHVPGCGGTTLAMHTLWALKDRFRCAILKDNNADLAEVADQVVKLLTYVYKEQLPRVPVMLMIDDFDDMEKVFALQQLIENKCKKKNIQSKSPQVFLLNCMRSESPELTGTTKDTVQIILKNELSDEEQKRFSLKETVETFYAFMLTKKNLKPEYIENVVHNTLRSFNINQKHSQLLAVLTLLNAYCEDASLPVSLCQEFLSLHPKPILGTGSVQERFEEFSNLICCTTVKGEVGKRAVKMIHPNFAKRCLQELETTHKITKADITNLLLTTEEFYENKDGRGKLWQDVYYILMGRHLVKEASPIHLCIQPLIEVFKFQYLKSALAKLKPTKTSHLIQDIESETPELVENVLLNALERFPNDANIAQLRDSYLSQSRRIST
;
A
#
# COMPACT_ATOMS: atom_id res chain seq x y z
N MET A 1 53.79 42.08 37.86
CA MET A 1 53.56 42.83 39.11
C MET A 1 52.50 42.03 39.85
N ALA A 2 52.90 41.11 40.73
CA ALA A 2 53.33 41.36 42.11
C ALA A 2 52.15 41.95 42.90
N ASP A 3 51.75 41.49 44.08
CA ASP A 3 52.29 40.55 45.08
C ASP A 3 51.16 40.52 46.15
N GLN A 4 50.73 39.38 46.71
CA GLN A 4 51.22 38.80 47.98
C GLN A 4 50.17 38.74 49.10
N LYS A 5 50.41 37.71 49.94
CA LYS A 5 50.14 37.49 51.38
C LYS A 5 48.89 36.69 51.76
N ASN A 6 49.05 35.42 52.17
CA ASN A 6 49.60 34.87 53.45
C ASN A 6 48.52 34.90 54.55
N GLU A 7 48.23 33.88 55.37
CA GLU A 7 49.04 32.90 56.15
C GLU A 7 48.10 31.72 56.54
N VAL A 8 48.46 30.42 56.43
CA VAL A 8 49.30 29.53 57.29
C VAL A 8 48.65 29.04 58.59
N GLY A 9 48.71 27.71 58.80
CA GLY A 9 48.54 27.00 60.08
C GLY A 9 48.15 25.52 59.90
N ASN A 10 49.02 24.65 59.36
CA ASN A 10 49.91 23.70 60.09
C ASN A 10 49.26 22.90 61.24
N LEU A 11 49.12 21.56 61.12
CA LEU A 11 50.02 20.57 61.74
C LEU A 11 49.55 19.11 61.58
N THR A 12 50.55 18.24 61.61
CA THR A 12 50.66 16.87 61.12
C THR A 12 50.43 15.77 62.17
N SER A 13 50.19 14.57 61.62
CA SER A 13 50.65 13.23 62.05
C SER A 13 50.07 12.54 63.29
N ASN A 14 49.52 11.34 63.09
CA ASN A 14 50.14 10.11 63.60
C ASN A 14 49.59 8.85 62.92
N ILE A 15 50.51 8.03 62.41
CA ILE A 15 50.32 6.65 61.93
C ILE A 15 50.75 5.71 63.07
N LYS A 16 49.97 4.66 63.35
CA LYS A 16 50.49 3.39 63.91
C LYS A 16 49.60 2.20 63.53
N GLN A 17 50.27 1.15 63.06
CA GLN A 17 49.80 -0.15 62.59
C GLN A 17 49.19 -1.03 63.71
N CYS A 18 48.32 -1.98 63.37
CA CYS A 18 48.65 -3.42 63.34
C CYS A 18 47.42 -4.35 63.11
N HIS A 19 47.72 -5.50 62.50
CA HIS A 19 46.89 -6.63 62.06
C HIS A 19 45.88 -7.21 63.08
N ALA A 20 44.73 -7.73 62.59
CA ALA A 20 44.37 -9.17 62.55
C ALA A 20 42.85 -9.43 62.41
N CYS A 21 42.53 -10.33 61.46
CA CYS A 21 41.47 -11.37 61.38
C CYS A 21 39.99 -11.13 61.74
N ASP A 22 39.13 -11.47 60.77
CA ASP A 22 37.79 -12.10 60.82
C ASP A 22 36.72 -11.67 61.83
N SER A 23 35.59 -11.17 61.31
CA SER A 23 34.29 -11.88 61.34
C SER A 23 33.20 -11.06 60.65
N GLY A 24 32.33 -11.75 59.90
CA GLY A 24 31.35 -11.14 59.00
C GLY A 24 30.26 -10.33 59.70
N ASN A 25 29.70 -9.39 58.94
CA ASN A 25 28.29 -9.03 58.98
C ASN A 25 27.94 -8.27 57.69
N ALA A 26 26.93 -8.81 56.99
CA ALA A 26 26.25 -8.13 55.89
C ALA A 26 25.77 -6.75 56.37
N ARG A 27 26.18 -5.70 55.66
CA ARG A 27 25.60 -4.37 55.77
C ARG A 27 24.94 -4.06 54.44
N ASP A 28 23.63 -3.86 54.51
CA ASP A 28 22.82 -3.31 53.43
C ASP A 28 23.50 -2.09 52.81
N GLU A 29 23.81 -2.18 51.52
CA GLU A 29 24.19 -1.03 50.72
C GLU A 29 22.93 -0.19 50.49
N GLN A 30 22.78 0.88 51.27
CA GLN A 30 21.90 1.98 50.91
C GLN A 30 22.47 2.65 49.65
N GLU A 31 21.88 2.32 48.49
CA GLU A 31 22.09 3.04 47.24
C GLU A 31 21.86 4.54 47.46
N THR A 32 22.93 5.31 47.33
CA THR A 32 22.86 6.77 47.26
C THR A 32 22.14 7.15 45.96
N ASN A 33 20.88 7.59 46.06
CA ASN A 33 20.06 8.13 44.96
C ASN A 33 20.75 9.32 44.27
N THR A 34 21.56 9.07 43.24
CA THR A 34 21.88 10.10 42.24
C THR A 34 20.60 10.49 41.50
N PRO A 35 20.34 11.79 41.27
CA PRO A 35 19.16 12.22 40.52
C PRO A 35 19.14 11.58 39.14
N GLY A 36 17.99 11.01 38.76
CA GLY A 36 17.75 10.50 37.43
C GLY A 36 17.94 11.56 36.34
N ARG A 37 18.29 11.13 35.12
CA ARG A 37 18.50 12.04 33.98
C ARG A 37 17.17 12.37 33.29
N LEU A 38 17.06 13.58 32.74
CA LEU A 38 15.83 14.04 32.09
C LEU A 38 15.57 13.28 30.77
N CYS A 39 14.31 12.93 30.51
CA CYS A 39 13.86 12.26 29.29
C CYS A 39 12.49 12.79 28.85
N LYS A 40 12.21 12.72 27.55
CA LYS A 40 10.92 13.10 26.96
C LYS A 40 9.87 12.03 27.21
N PRO A 41 8.58 12.39 27.35
CA PRO A 41 7.50 11.41 27.40
C PRO A 41 7.32 10.74 26.03
N TYR A 42 6.66 9.59 26.06
CA TYR A 42 6.22 8.88 24.87
C TYR A 42 5.36 9.79 23.98
N PRO A 43 5.54 9.78 22.64
CA PRO A 43 4.81 10.67 21.74
C PRO A 43 3.28 10.50 21.80
N PHE A 44 2.57 11.61 21.99
CA PHE A 44 1.11 11.65 22.14
C PHE A 44 0.34 11.16 20.91
N CYS A 45 -0.70 10.36 21.15
CA CYS A 45 -1.61 9.76 20.17
C CYS A 45 -0.87 9.04 19.02
N ARG A 46 0.34 8.56 19.30
CA ARG A 46 1.10 7.73 18.38
C ARG A 46 1.16 6.29 18.90
N TYR A 47 1.31 5.37 17.96
CA TYR A 47 1.59 3.96 18.24
C TYR A 47 2.93 3.63 17.58
N HIS A 48 3.99 4.15 18.18
CA HIS A 48 5.36 3.79 17.87
C HIS A 48 5.80 2.72 18.86
N ASP A 49 5.71 1.46 18.46
CA ASP A 49 6.06 0.31 19.32
C ASP A 49 7.53 0.36 19.83
N THR A 50 8.34 1.29 19.33
CA THR A 50 9.80 1.32 19.46
C THR A 50 10.34 2.25 20.54
N HIS A 51 9.52 3.16 21.09
CA HIS A 51 9.96 4.04 22.17
C HIS A 51 10.02 3.27 23.49
N ARG A 52 11.11 3.48 24.23
CA ARG A 52 11.39 2.83 25.51
C ARG A 52 11.90 3.85 26.50
N TYR A 53 11.58 3.63 27.76
CA TYR A 53 12.11 4.43 28.86
C TYR A 53 13.36 3.78 29.46
N MET A 54 14.19 4.58 30.11
CA MET A 54 15.33 4.09 30.88
C MET A 54 15.00 4.16 32.38
N GLU A 55 15.28 3.08 33.12
CA GLU A 55 14.99 3.00 34.54
C GLU A 55 15.60 4.19 35.31
N SER A 56 14.85 4.71 36.27
CA SER A 56 15.20 5.86 37.10
C SER A 56 15.39 7.19 36.39
N SER A 57 15.15 7.28 35.07
CA SER A 57 15.10 8.58 34.37
C SER A 57 13.93 9.44 34.86
N ILE A 58 13.97 10.74 34.59
CA ILE A 58 12.96 11.70 35.03
C ILE A 58 12.27 12.29 33.80
N LEU A 59 10.94 12.27 33.75
CA LEU A 59 10.20 12.97 32.70
C LEU A 59 10.45 14.48 32.78
N ASP A 60 10.83 15.09 31.65
CA ASP A 60 11.18 16.52 31.57
C ASP A 60 9.97 17.46 31.49
N ILE A 61 8.78 16.87 31.57
CA ILE A 61 7.49 17.54 31.61
C ILE A 61 6.90 17.46 33.02
N ILE A 62 6.15 18.49 33.38
CA ILE A 62 5.45 18.56 34.67
C ILE A 62 3.95 18.30 34.47
N GLU A 63 3.28 17.81 35.52
CA GLU A 63 1.82 17.69 35.50
C GLU A 63 1.17 19.06 35.30
N SER A 64 0.24 19.15 34.35
CA SER A 64 -0.31 20.42 33.88
C SER A 64 -1.84 20.38 33.74
N GLY A 65 -2.44 21.57 33.66
CA GLY A 65 -3.87 21.76 33.44
C GLY A 65 -4.21 21.89 31.94
N ALA A 66 -5.44 22.33 31.64
CA ALA A 66 -5.94 22.50 30.26
C ALA A 66 -5.47 23.80 29.57
N SER A 67 -4.20 24.19 29.73
CA SER A 67 -3.66 25.44 29.19
C SER A 67 -3.36 25.40 27.70
N ASP A 68 -2.99 24.23 27.17
CA ASP A 68 -2.87 23.95 25.75
C ASP A 68 -3.92 22.88 25.41
N LEU A 69 -4.71 23.09 24.35
CA LEU A 69 -5.77 22.15 23.98
C LEU A 69 -5.24 21.00 23.12
N ILE A 70 -4.08 21.14 22.47
CA ILE A 70 -3.51 20.18 21.52
C ILE A 70 -2.32 19.43 22.13
N GLU A 71 -1.39 20.12 22.76
CA GLU A 71 -0.36 19.43 23.54
C GLU A 71 -1.01 18.78 24.76
N PRO A 72 -0.71 17.49 25.05
CA PRO A 72 -1.37 16.80 26.14
C PRO A 72 -1.00 17.38 27.50
N CYS A 73 -1.98 17.46 28.39
CA CYS A 73 -1.70 17.57 29.82
C CYS A 73 -1.31 16.20 30.40
N HIS A 74 -0.44 16.19 31.40
CA HIS A 74 0.10 14.95 31.97
C HIS A 74 -0.34 14.76 33.42
N GLU A 75 -0.62 13.51 33.80
CA GLU A 75 -0.89 13.11 35.18
C GLU A 75 -0.14 11.83 35.54
N TYR A 76 0.55 11.83 36.69
CA TYR A 76 1.42 10.75 37.14
C TYR A 76 0.79 9.94 38.27
N LYS A 77 0.99 8.61 38.23
CA LYS A 77 0.52 7.68 39.25
C LYS A 77 1.57 6.60 39.53
N GLY A 78 2.09 6.59 40.76
CA GLY A 78 2.94 5.48 41.23
C GLY A 78 2.12 4.25 41.63
N PHE A 79 2.66 3.05 41.43
CA PHE A 79 2.09 1.79 41.96
C PHE A 79 2.84 1.22 43.16
N ASN A 80 3.93 1.85 43.58
CA ASN A 80 4.87 1.31 44.57
C ASN A 80 4.20 1.02 45.92
N ASN A 81 3.16 1.79 46.27
CA ASN A 81 2.39 1.65 47.51
C ASN A 81 1.04 0.94 47.31
N THR A 82 0.76 0.38 46.13
CA THR A 82 -0.51 -0.25 45.79
C THR A 82 -0.32 -1.77 45.72
N PRO A 83 -0.96 -2.55 46.62
CA PRO A 83 -0.90 -4.01 46.55
C PRO A 83 -1.38 -4.53 45.19
N ASP A 84 -0.79 -5.63 44.70
CA ASP A 84 -1.06 -6.17 43.36
C ASP A 84 -2.56 -6.36 43.07
N GLU A 85 -3.34 -6.77 44.07
CA GLU A 85 -4.79 -6.96 43.97
C GLU A 85 -5.58 -5.67 43.71
N PHE A 86 -5.05 -4.50 44.10
CA PHE A 86 -5.70 -3.19 43.95
C PHE A 86 -5.18 -2.39 42.76
N LYS A 87 -4.11 -2.82 42.09
CA LYS A 87 -3.51 -2.09 40.95
C LYS A 87 -4.53 -1.87 39.82
N MET A 88 -5.32 -2.89 39.47
CA MET A 88 -6.36 -2.79 38.45
C MET A 88 -7.48 -1.81 38.83
N ILE A 89 -7.93 -1.83 40.09
CA ILE A 89 -8.99 -0.96 40.57
C ILE A 89 -8.52 0.50 40.53
N LYS A 90 -7.28 0.75 41.00
CA LYS A 90 -6.65 2.06 40.93
C LYS A 90 -6.48 2.52 39.48
N PHE A 91 -5.96 1.66 38.60
CA PHE A 91 -5.79 1.96 37.18
C PHE A 91 -7.09 2.47 36.56
N VAL A 92 -8.17 1.69 36.67
CA VAL A 92 -9.47 2.05 36.12
C VAL A 92 -10.00 3.34 36.71
N TYR A 93 -9.98 3.47 38.04
CA TYR A 93 -10.51 4.64 38.71
C TYR A 93 -9.82 5.94 38.25
N GLU A 94 -8.49 5.90 38.18
CA GLU A 94 -7.68 7.05 37.78
C GLU A 94 -7.86 7.39 36.30
N VAL A 95 -7.94 6.40 35.40
CA VAL A 95 -8.18 6.62 33.97
C VAL A 95 -9.56 7.23 33.74
N ILE A 96 -10.63 6.70 34.36
CA ILE A 96 -12.00 7.23 34.20
C ILE A 96 -12.06 8.69 34.69
N ARG A 97 -11.46 8.97 35.85
CA ARG A 97 -11.41 10.31 36.44
C ARG A 97 -10.69 11.30 35.54
N PHE A 98 -9.48 10.93 35.08
CA PHE A 98 -8.66 11.76 34.20
C PHE A 98 -9.32 11.97 32.83
N ALA A 99 -9.86 10.91 32.23
CA ALA A 99 -10.56 10.97 30.95
C ALA A 99 -11.76 11.92 30.98
N ALA A 100 -12.59 11.82 32.01
CA ALA A 100 -13.74 12.72 32.18
C ALA A 100 -13.29 14.18 32.29
N ALA A 101 -12.22 14.46 33.04
CA ALA A 101 -11.64 15.78 33.16
C ALA A 101 -11.12 16.34 31.83
N CYS A 102 -10.33 15.56 31.08
CA CYS A 102 -9.80 15.95 29.78
C CYS A 102 -10.92 16.22 28.77
N MET A 103 -11.93 15.34 28.72
CA MET A 103 -13.10 15.52 27.86
C MET A 103 -13.87 16.79 28.21
N ASN A 104 -14.20 17.04 29.47
CA ASN A 104 -14.91 18.26 29.90
C ASN A 104 -14.10 19.54 29.64
N CYS A 105 -12.78 19.50 29.79
CA CYS A 105 -11.91 20.63 29.51
C CYS A 105 -11.55 20.81 28.03
N ARG A 106 -11.90 19.84 27.16
CA ARG A 106 -11.53 19.78 25.73
C ARG A 106 -10.02 19.85 25.49
N THR A 107 -9.26 19.22 26.37
CA THR A 107 -7.80 19.17 26.30
C THR A 107 -7.34 17.75 26.02
N ASN A 108 -6.31 17.60 25.20
CA ASN A 108 -5.59 16.34 25.12
C ASN A 108 -4.94 16.02 26.47
N GLY A 109 -4.73 14.75 26.77
CA GLY A 109 -3.98 14.37 27.96
C GLY A 109 -3.49 12.93 27.97
N THR A 110 -2.42 12.69 28.71
CA THR A 110 -1.83 11.37 28.94
C THR A 110 -1.72 11.12 30.44
N ILE A 111 -2.26 9.99 30.90
CA ILE A 111 -2.05 9.52 32.28
C ILE A 111 -0.99 8.40 32.26
N HIS A 112 0.01 8.53 33.14
CA HIS A 112 1.15 7.61 33.23
C HIS A 112 1.13 6.86 34.56
N PHE A 113 1.26 5.53 34.51
CA PHE A 113 1.39 4.66 35.69
C PHE A 113 2.78 4.04 35.76
N GLY A 114 3.32 3.94 36.98
CA GLY A 114 4.71 3.53 37.19
C GLY A 114 5.68 4.71 37.25
N ILE A 115 5.16 5.92 37.48
CA ILE A 115 5.94 7.14 37.68
C ILE A 115 5.93 7.53 39.16
N GLY A 116 7.11 7.78 39.70
CA GLY A 116 7.37 8.21 41.06
C GLY A 116 7.04 9.68 41.29
N ASP A 117 6.68 9.98 42.54
CA ASP A 117 6.40 11.33 42.99
C ASP A 117 6.98 11.55 44.40
N THR A 118 7.13 12.82 44.76
CA THR A 118 7.62 13.29 46.05
C THR A 118 6.68 12.89 47.20
N PRO A 119 7.18 12.68 48.44
CA PRO A 119 8.56 12.87 48.89
C PRO A 119 9.47 11.64 48.68
N ASN A 120 8.92 10.47 48.38
CA ASN A 120 9.69 9.21 48.36
C ASN A 120 10.57 9.06 47.11
N PHE A 121 10.20 9.74 46.02
CA PHE A 121 10.89 9.70 44.73
C PHE A 121 11.05 11.12 44.18
N THR A 122 11.88 11.28 43.15
CA THR A 122 11.90 12.54 42.41
C THR A 122 10.61 12.65 41.58
N HIS A 123 9.98 13.82 41.56
CA HIS A 123 8.77 14.04 40.76
C HIS A 123 9.05 13.71 39.28
N GLY A 124 8.26 12.79 38.71
CA GLY A 124 8.44 12.34 37.31
C GLY A 124 9.44 11.20 37.12
N GLN A 125 9.97 10.60 38.18
CA GLN A 125 10.93 9.49 38.10
C GLN A 125 10.29 8.21 37.54
N ILE A 126 10.93 7.55 36.59
CA ILE A 126 10.45 6.30 35.99
C ILE A 126 10.82 5.13 36.89
N LEU A 127 9.80 4.43 37.38
CA LEU A 127 9.95 3.29 38.29
C LEU A 127 9.49 1.98 37.65
N GLY A 128 8.44 2.07 36.85
CA GLY A 128 7.88 0.94 36.14
C GLY A 128 6.97 0.04 36.96
N VAL A 129 6.33 -0.87 36.23
CA VAL A 129 5.34 -1.81 36.74
C VAL A 129 5.59 -3.15 36.07
N VAL A 130 5.71 -4.22 36.86
CA VAL A 130 5.76 -5.58 36.31
C VAL A 130 4.36 -5.99 35.87
N VAL A 131 4.20 -6.30 34.58
CA VAL A 131 2.92 -6.70 33.98
C VAL A 131 2.99 -8.18 33.62
N LYS A 132 2.49 -9.04 34.50
CA LYS A 132 2.44 -10.51 34.27
C LYS A 132 1.26 -10.84 33.35
N ASP A 133 1.49 -10.77 32.03
CA ASP A 133 0.61 -11.28 30.94
C ASP A 133 -0.88 -10.92 31.06
N LYS A 134 -1.17 -9.62 31.23
CA LYS A 134 -2.53 -9.10 31.47
C LYS A 134 -2.90 -7.92 30.57
N GLU A 135 -2.19 -7.65 29.48
CA GLU A 135 -2.48 -6.51 28.60
C GLU A 135 -3.95 -6.52 28.12
N ALA A 136 -4.42 -7.68 27.63
CA ALA A 136 -5.82 -7.87 27.25
C ALA A 136 -6.79 -7.68 28.41
N ALA A 137 -6.37 -7.98 29.65
CA ALA A 137 -7.18 -7.77 30.84
C ALA A 137 -7.28 -6.27 31.21
N TYR A 138 -6.22 -5.48 31.04
CA TYR A 138 -6.26 -4.02 31.23
C TYR A 138 -7.23 -3.37 30.23
N GLU A 139 -7.12 -3.74 28.95
CA GLU A 139 -8.02 -3.30 27.88
C GLU A 139 -9.48 -3.67 28.16
N GLN A 140 -9.75 -4.94 28.45
CA GLN A 140 -11.11 -5.41 28.71
C GLN A 140 -11.71 -4.74 29.95
N THR A 141 -10.94 -4.65 31.05
CA THR A 141 -11.42 -4.02 32.29
C THR A 141 -11.69 -2.53 32.09
N LEU A 142 -10.83 -1.83 31.33
CA LEU A 142 -11.05 -0.43 31.00
C LEU A 142 -12.31 -0.25 30.15
N ARG A 143 -12.52 -1.09 29.13
CA ARG A 143 -13.72 -1.06 28.30
C ARG A 143 -14.99 -1.28 29.12
N ASP A 144 -14.98 -2.26 30.01
CA ASP A 144 -16.11 -2.55 30.90
C ASP A 144 -16.37 -1.39 31.88
N ALA A 145 -15.29 -0.76 32.37
CA ALA A 145 -15.41 0.42 33.21
C ALA A 145 -15.99 1.62 32.45
N ILE A 146 -15.55 1.88 31.21
CA ILE A 146 -16.11 2.97 30.40
C ILE A 146 -17.62 2.77 30.23
N ASN A 147 -18.05 1.55 29.91
CA ASN A 147 -19.46 1.19 29.76
C ASN A 147 -20.27 1.35 31.05
N LYS A 148 -19.64 1.10 32.20
CA LYS A 148 -20.28 1.16 33.51
C LYS A 148 -20.35 2.57 34.08
N HIS A 149 -19.33 3.40 33.81
CA HIS A 149 -19.12 4.66 34.51
C HIS A 149 -19.54 5.89 33.70
N PHE A 150 -19.47 5.91 32.37
CA PHE A 150 -19.81 7.10 31.56
C PHE A 150 -21.27 7.13 31.10
N GLU A 151 -21.87 8.32 31.15
CA GLU A 151 -23.18 8.58 30.52
C GLU A 151 -23.11 8.44 28.99
N TYR A 152 -22.13 9.11 28.37
CA TYR A 152 -21.86 9.05 26.92
C TYR A 152 -20.77 8.00 26.62
N LYS A 153 -21.08 6.73 26.92
CA LYS A 153 -20.11 5.62 26.82
C LYS A 153 -19.51 5.44 25.43
N GLU A 154 -20.29 5.61 24.36
CA GLU A 154 -19.80 5.43 22.98
C GLU A 154 -18.77 6.50 22.62
N ILE A 155 -18.98 7.75 23.07
CA ILE A 155 -18.05 8.85 22.84
C ILE A 155 -16.80 8.68 23.70
N ALA A 156 -16.97 8.31 24.97
CA ALA A 156 -15.86 8.04 25.87
C ALA A 156 -14.95 6.91 25.33
N GLN A 157 -15.52 5.84 24.76
CA GLN A 157 -14.75 4.78 24.12
C GLN A 157 -13.92 5.26 22.92
N ILE A 158 -14.38 6.30 22.19
CA ILE A 158 -13.63 6.85 21.07
C ILE A 158 -12.54 7.81 21.57
N CYS A 159 -12.82 8.59 22.62
CA CYS A 159 -11.89 9.58 23.17
C CYS A 159 -10.76 8.94 23.98
N ILE A 160 -11.05 7.88 24.73
CA ILE A 160 -10.08 7.13 25.54
C ILE A 160 -9.37 6.14 24.61
N ARG A 161 -8.08 6.36 24.38
CA ARG A 161 -7.28 5.50 23.51
C ARG A 161 -6.93 4.17 24.20
N PRO A 162 -6.66 3.11 23.43
CA PRO A 162 -6.07 1.87 23.91
C PRO A 162 -4.90 2.11 24.89
N VAL A 163 -4.84 1.26 25.91
CA VAL A 163 -3.79 1.21 26.92
C VAL A 163 -2.47 0.85 26.25
N ARG A 164 -1.43 1.63 26.53
CA ARG A 164 -0.07 1.38 26.05
C ARG A 164 0.82 0.90 27.18
N PHE A 165 1.67 -0.05 26.87
CA PHE A 165 2.71 -0.56 27.76
C PHE A 165 4.06 -0.19 27.16
N VAL A 166 4.71 0.82 27.73
CA VAL A 166 6.01 1.32 27.27
C VAL A 166 7.10 0.60 28.05
N GLU A 167 7.89 -0.22 27.36
CA GLU A 167 8.98 -1.01 27.96
C GLU A 167 10.04 -0.11 28.62
N ILE A 168 10.56 -0.57 29.75
CA ILE A 168 11.67 0.07 30.47
C ILE A 168 12.93 -0.78 30.30
N LEU A 169 14.04 -0.12 30.00
CA LEU A 169 15.38 -0.71 29.94
C LEU A 169 16.18 -0.37 31.19
N ASN A 170 17.06 -1.28 31.60
CA ASN A 170 18.06 -1.02 32.62
C ASN A 170 19.16 -0.07 32.08
N ARG A 171 19.96 0.54 32.96
CA ARG A 171 21.03 1.49 32.55
C ARG A 171 22.15 0.87 31.70
N ASN A 172 22.22 -0.45 31.62
CA ASN A 172 23.13 -1.20 30.76
C ASN A 172 22.49 -1.63 29.41
N MET A 173 21.28 -1.16 29.09
CA MET A 173 20.48 -1.48 27.89
C MET A 173 19.90 -2.90 27.84
N THR A 174 19.89 -3.67 28.94
CA THR A 174 19.12 -4.93 29.00
C THR A 174 17.64 -4.67 29.35
N SER A 175 16.75 -5.61 29.05
CA SER A 175 15.35 -5.52 29.46
C SER A 175 15.19 -5.55 30.99
N SER A 176 14.23 -4.78 31.51
CA SER A 176 13.92 -4.71 32.95
C SER A 176 12.70 -5.53 33.37
N ASP A 177 11.96 -6.10 32.41
CA ASP A 177 10.61 -6.70 32.59
C ASP A 177 9.54 -5.74 33.17
N LYS A 178 9.84 -4.44 33.26
CA LYS A 178 8.93 -3.40 33.75
C LYS A 178 8.41 -2.53 32.60
N TYR A 179 7.22 -1.97 32.81
CA TYR A 179 6.55 -1.10 31.86
C TYR A 179 6.01 0.17 32.54
N VAL A 180 5.97 1.28 31.81
CA VAL A 180 5.08 2.41 32.12
C VAL A 180 3.76 2.16 31.40
N ILE A 181 2.64 2.22 32.12
CA ILE A 181 1.31 2.08 31.50
C ILE A 181 0.80 3.49 31.17
N GLU A 182 0.43 3.74 29.92
CA GLU A 182 -0.07 5.04 29.48
C GLU A 182 -1.44 4.93 28.82
N VAL A 183 -2.29 5.93 29.04
CA VAL A 183 -3.57 6.07 28.35
C VAL A 183 -3.73 7.50 27.86
N ASP A 184 -3.88 7.66 26.54
CA ASP A 184 -4.15 8.96 25.93
C ASP A 184 -5.64 9.25 25.84
N ILE A 185 -5.99 10.52 26.03
CA ILE A 185 -7.34 11.04 25.93
C ILE A 185 -7.36 12.10 24.83
N VAL A 186 -8.17 11.88 23.79
CA VAL A 186 -8.31 12.77 22.63
C VAL A 186 -9.77 13.22 22.51
N PRO A 187 -10.16 14.36 23.11
CA PRO A 187 -11.51 14.90 23.00
C PRO A 187 -11.66 15.75 21.74
N ASP A 188 -11.67 15.09 20.58
CA ASP A 188 -11.81 15.73 19.27
C ASP A 188 -13.10 16.58 19.18
N SER A 189 -13.00 17.77 18.59
CA SER A 189 -14.13 18.71 18.55
C SER A 189 -15.35 18.15 17.82
N THR A 190 -15.16 17.32 16.79
CA THR A 190 -16.23 16.70 16.00
C THR A 190 -16.91 15.55 16.74
N ILE A 191 -16.25 14.96 17.73
CA ILE A 191 -16.74 13.81 18.49
C ILE A 191 -17.44 14.30 19.77
N CYS A 192 -16.76 15.16 20.53
CA CYS A 192 -17.27 15.67 21.80
C CYS A 192 -18.30 16.79 21.63
N GLU A 193 -18.21 17.59 20.55
CA GLU A 193 -19.09 18.74 20.28
C GLU A 193 -19.26 19.62 21.55
N GLU A 194 -20.50 19.95 21.94
CA GLU A 194 -20.85 20.70 23.16
C GLU A 194 -21.30 19.77 24.32
N LYS A 195 -21.07 18.46 24.23
CA LYS A 195 -21.55 17.49 25.24
C LYS A 195 -20.78 17.58 26.58
N ILE A 196 -21.45 17.20 27.66
CA ILE A 196 -20.94 17.29 29.04
C ILE A 196 -20.81 15.88 29.60
N PHE A 197 -19.64 15.52 30.13
CA PHE A 197 -19.33 14.14 30.51
C PHE A 197 -19.40 13.95 32.02
N TYR A 198 -20.46 13.27 32.47
CA TYR A 198 -20.62 12.82 33.85
C TYR A 198 -20.20 11.37 34.02
N THR A 199 -19.77 11.03 35.25
CA THR A 199 -19.47 9.64 35.64
C THR A 199 -20.23 9.19 36.88
N PHE A 200 -20.50 7.89 37.02
CA PHE A 200 -21.27 7.32 38.12
C PHE A 200 -20.48 6.29 38.93
N ASN A 201 -20.58 6.29 40.26
CA ASN A 201 -20.03 5.24 41.11
C ASN A 201 -21.07 4.16 41.43
N ASN A 202 -20.89 2.97 40.83
CA ASN A 202 -21.71 1.79 41.12
C ASN A 202 -21.00 0.88 42.13
N THR A 203 -21.07 1.22 43.41
CA THR A 203 -20.66 0.34 44.51
C THR A 203 -21.77 -0.67 44.80
N LYS A 204 -21.43 -1.97 44.74
CA LYS A 204 -22.35 -3.10 45.00
C LYS A 204 -22.74 -3.24 46.49
N GLN A 205 -22.97 -2.14 47.22
CA GLN A 205 -23.58 -2.19 48.55
C GLN A 205 -25.03 -1.70 48.44
N LYS A 206 -25.95 -2.62 48.72
CA LYS A 206 -27.40 -2.38 48.76
C LYS A 206 -27.71 -1.12 49.58
N LYS A 207 -28.30 -0.11 48.94
CA LYS A 207 -28.79 1.19 49.47
C LYS A 207 -27.80 2.38 49.50
N ALA A 208 -27.08 2.65 48.41
CA ALA A 208 -26.52 3.99 48.17
C ALA A 208 -27.04 4.53 46.83
N THR A 209 -27.63 5.73 46.87
CA THR A 209 -28.04 6.52 45.70
C THR A 209 -26.85 6.66 44.75
N GLU A 210 -27.04 6.45 43.44
CA GLU A 210 -25.98 6.64 42.44
C GLU A 210 -25.38 8.05 42.59
N SER A 211 -24.11 8.13 43.00
CA SER A 211 -23.43 9.42 43.16
C SER A 211 -22.89 9.86 41.80
N LYS A 212 -23.54 10.88 41.23
CA LYS A 212 -23.14 11.55 39.98
C LYS A 212 -21.90 12.42 40.24
N GLN A 213 -20.89 12.31 39.40
CA GLN A 213 -19.60 13.00 39.55
C GLN A 213 -19.27 13.81 38.28
N PHE A 214 -18.59 14.94 38.45
CA PHE A 214 -18.20 15.82 37.34
C PHE A 214 -16.74 16.28 37.49
N TYR A 215 -15.85 15.66 36.72
CA TYR A 215 -14.42 15.94 36.79
C TYR A 215 -13.98 17.00 35.80
N VAL A 216 -13.06 17.86 36.23
CA VAL A 216 -12.36 18.87 35.41
C VAL A 216 -10.87 18.87 35.75
N ARG A 217 -10.02 19.30 34.79
CA ARG A 217 -8.60 19.53 35.04
C ARG A 217 -8.42 20.80 35.86
N ASP A 218 -7.67 20.68 36.95
CA ASP A 218 -7.34 21.77 37.87
C ASP A 218 -5.85 21.67 38.26
N GLY A 219 -5.02 22.45 37.56
CA GLY A 219 -3.56 22.29 37.58
C GLY A 219 -3.14 20.86 37.17
N GLY A 220 -2.19 20.29 37.90
CA GLY A 220 -1.72 18.91 37.68
C GLY A 220 -2.73 17.81 38.06
N SER A 221 -3.91 18.14 38.61
CA SER A 221 -4.86 17.16 39.14
C SER A 221 -6.26 17.24 38.50
N SER A 222 -7.07 16.19 38.67
CA SER A 222 -8.47 16.16 38.24
C SER A 222 -9.41 16.28 39.45
N ARG A 223 -10.21 17.36 39.51
CA ARG A 223 -11.11 17.69 40.63
C ARG A 223 -12.57 17.41 40.29
N ASP A 224 -13.30 16.82 41.24
CA ASP A 224 -14.76 16.62 41.14
C ASP A 224 -15.49 17.87 41.64
N LEU A 225 -16.19 18.59 40.75
CA LEU A 225 -16.98 19.78 41.10
C LEU A 225 -18.30 19.44 41.79
N LEU A 226 -18.74 18.19 41.77
CA LEU A 226 -19.98 17.73 42.43
C LEU A 226 -19.72 17.04 43.78
N LYS A 227 -18.46 17.01 44.25
CA LYS A 227 -18.12 16.38 45.52
C LYS A 227 -18.86 17.09 46.68
N PRO A 228 -19.57 16.34 47.56
CA PRO A 228 -20.28 16.94 48.69
C PRO A 228 -19.29 17.67 49.61
N THR A 229 -19.49 18.98 49.77
CA THR A 229 -18.84 19.79 50.82
C THR A 229 -19.90 20.51 51.64
N THR A 230 -19.55 21.03 52.80
CA THR A 230 -20.45 21.79 53.68
C THR A 230 -20.87 23.17 53.11
N SER A 231 -20.59 23.46 51.84
CA SER A 231 -20.80 24.77 51.20
C SER A 231 -21.57 24.67 49.87
N ALA A 232 -22.32 25.70 49.50
CA ALA A 232 -23.05 25.80 48.22
C ALA A 232 -22.15 26.14 47.01
N LYS A 233 -20.88 26.48 47.25
CA LYS A 233 -19.89 26.91 46.24
C LYS A 233 -19.64 25.89 45.10
N PRO A 234 -19.59 24.56 45.33
CA PRO A 234 -19.31 23.60 44.26
C PRO A 234 -20.37 23.56 43.16
N MET A 235 -21.65 23.73 43.51
CA MET A 235 -22.74 23.73 42.53
C MET A 235 -22.71 24.98 41.64
N GLU A 236 -22.30 26.12 42.19
CA GLU A 236 -22.14 27.37 41.43
C GLU A 236 -20.96 27.28 40.45
N GLU A 237 -19.82 26.70 40.87
CA GLU A 237 -18.67 26.44 40.00
C GLU A 237 -19.02 25.47 38.87
N HIS A 238 -19.75 24.39 39.18
CA HIS A 238 -20.24 23.45 38.17
C HIS A 238 -21.10 24.15 37.11
N ASN A 239 -22.09 24.94 37.52
CA ASN A 239 -22.99 25.60 36.57
C ASN A 239 -22.24 26.60 35.69
N LYS A 240 -21.33 27.40 36.26
CA LYS A 240 -20.46 28.29 35.48
C LYS A 240 -19.60 27.54 34.48
N PHE A 241 -19.09 26.36 34.85
CA PHE A 241 -18.31 25.53 33.94
C PHE A 241 -19.16 25.04 32.77
N VAL A 242 -20.35 24.53 33.05
CA VAL A 242 -21.33 24.07 32.05
C VAL A 242 -21.70 25.19 31.07
N ASP A 243 -21.96 26.40 31.57
CA ASP A 243 -22.28 27.56 30.72
C ASP A 243 -21.14 27.93 29.75
N SER A 244 -19.89 27.63 30.11
CA SER A 244 -18.70 27.90 29.28
C SER A 244 -18.43 26.85 28.19
N MET A 245 -19.21 25.76 28.13
CA MET A 245 -18.90 24.59 27.31
C MET A 245 -18.80 24.90 25.81
N LYS A 246 -19.72 25.74 25.31
CA LYS A 246 -19.75 26.15 23.91
C LYS A 246 -18.47 26.87 23.47
N GLN A 247 -17.98 27.79 24.29
CA GLN A 247 -16.75 28.53 24.00
C GLN A 247 -15.54 27.59 23.94
N ARG A 248 -15.44 26.63 24.87
CA ARG A 248 -14.33 25.66 24.91
C ARG A 248 -14.34 24.73 23.69
N SER A 249 -15.52 24.27 23.27
CA SER A 249 -15.68 23.47 22.06
C SER A 249 -15.18 24.22 20.81
N GLN A 250 -15.52 25.51 20.70
CA GLN A 250 -15.05 26.36 19.61
C GLN A 250 -13.53 26.59 19.65
N LEU A 251 -12.95 26.86 20.82
CA LEU A 251 -11.50 27.02 20.98
C LEU A 251 -10.75 25.73 20.59
N ARG A 252 -11.27 24.57 20.98
CA ARG A 252 -10.70 23.27 20.61
C ARG A 252 -10.68 23.09 19.08
N LYS A 253 -11.81 23.35 18.42
CA LYS A 253 -11.91 23.27 16.95
C LYS A 253 -10.90 24.17 16.24
N GLN A 254 -10.75 25.42 16.69
CA GLN A 254 -9.78 26.37 16.13
C GLN A 254 -8.32 25.89 16.32
N ALA A 255 -8.01 25.31 17.47
CA ALA A 255 -6.68 24.77 17.75
C ALA A 255 -6.34 23.57 16.85
N GLU A 256 -7.30 22.67 16.62
CA GLU A 256 -7.15 21.53 15.69
C GLU A 256 -6.90 21.99 14.24
N GLU A 257 -7.68 22.98 13.76
CA GLU A 257 -7.55 23.53 12.40
C GLU A 257 -6.16 24.15 12.16
N LYS A 258 -5.63 24.88 13.16
CA LYS A 258 -4.30 25.52 13.14
C LYS A 258 -3.16 24.50 13.16
N HIS A 259 -3.27 23.47 13.99
CA HIS A 259 -2.23 22.43 14.12
C HIS A 259 -2.07 21.63 12.81
N LEU A 260 -3.16 21.37 12.10
CA LEU A 260 -3.17 20.65 10.82
C LEU A 260 -2.65 21.47 9.61
N ALA A 261 -2.21 22.72 9.78
CA ALA A 261 -1.81 23.60 8.67
C ALA A 261 -0.32 23.53 8.30
N VAL A 262 0.47 22.71 8.99
CA VAL A 262 1.92 22.62 8.78
C VAL A 262 2.26 21.30 8.09
N THR A 263 2.36 21.30 6.77
CA THR A 263 3.03 20.22 6.02
C THR A 263 4.14 20.86 5.21
N LYS A 264 5.38 20.72 5.69
CA LYS A 264 6.57 21.01 4.87
C LYS A 264 6.77 19.85 3.91
N GLU A 265 6.91 20.16 2.63
CA GLU A 265 7.39 19.20 1.64
C GLU A 265 8.90 19.00 1.88
N ASN A 266 9.27 17.82 2.38
CA ASN A 266 10.67 17.38 2.42
C ASN A 266 10.84 16.21 1.43
N TYR A 267 12.05 15.97 0.93
CA TYR A 267 12.34 14.95 -0.09
C TYR A 267 13.34 13.89 0.40
N GLN A 268 13.17 13.41 1.65
CA GLN A 268 14.15 12.50 2.27
C GLN A 268 14.26 11.13 1.57
N GLY A 269 13.20 10.68 0.87
CA GLY A 269 13.25 9.45 0.06
C GLY A 269 14.23 9.53 -1.10
N VAL A 270 14.36 10.69 -1.75
CA VAL A 270 15.37 10.94 -2.80
C VAL A 270 16.75 11.07 -2.18
N THR A 271 16.84 11.83 -1.08
CA THR A 271 18.09 12.07 -0.33
C THR A 271 18.73 10.76 0.13
N LEU A 272 17.94 9.83 0.66
CA LEU A 272 18.41 8.50 1.08
C LEU A 272 19.02 7.72 -0.09
N LYS A 273 18.39 7.74 -1.28
CA LYS A 273 18.92 7.05 -2.47
C LYS A 273 20.28 7.61 -2.86
N GLU A 274 20.41 8.93 -2.89
CA GLU A 274 21.68 9.60 -3.24
C GLU A 274 22.77 9.30 -2.21
N MET A 275 22.46 9.38 -0.92
CA MET A 275 23.43 9.14 0.16
C MET A 275 23.92 7.70 0.20
N ILE A 276 23.02 6.73 0.02
CA ILE A 276 23.41 5.31 0.15
C ILE A 276 24.16 4.80 -1.08
N THR A 277 23.94 5.38 -2.26
CA THR A 277 24.65 4.99 -3.49
C THR A 277 25.83 5.91 -3.83
N GLY A 278 26.02 7.00 -3.08
CA GLY A 278 26.96 8.07 -3.41
C GLY A 278 26.67 8.74 -4.76
N GLY A 279 25.37 8.93 -5.07
CA GLY A 279 24.89 9.57 -6.30
C GLY A 279 24.70 8.63 -7.50
N SER A 280 25.04 7.35 -7.37
CA SER A 280 24.82 6.35 -8.42
C SER A 280 23.34 5.94 -8.57
N PRO A 281 22.88 5.49 -9.75
CA PRO A 281 21.47 5.16 -10.00
C PRO A 281 20.99 3.83 -9.38
N SER A 282 21.91 2.97 -8.93
CA SER A 282 21.61 1.67 -8.33
C SER A 282 22.67 1.27 -7.31
N LEU A 283 22.31 0.33 -6.43
CA LEU A 283 23.22 -0.20 -5.41
C LEU A 283 24.35 -1.02 -6.04
N ASP A 284 24.06 -1.75 -7.13
CA ASP A 284 25.06 -2.55 -7.86
C ASP A 284 26.19 -1.72 -8.49
N LYS A 285 25.94 -0.42 -8.68
CA LYS A 285 26.88 0.55 -9.26
C LYS A 285 27.23 1.65 -8.25
N SER A 286 27.03 1.39 -6.97
CA SER A 286 27.26 2.35 -5.90
C SER A 286 28.71 2.84 -5.90
N HIS A 287 28.90 4.09 -5.50
CA HIS A 287 30.20 4.63 -5.14
C HIS A 287 30.77 3.96 -3.87
N PHE A 288 29.94 3.31 -3.06
CA PHE A 288 30.39 2.56 -1.90
C PHE A 288 30.44 1.06 -2.22
N GLU A 289 31.59 0.45 -1.97
CA GLU A 289 31.83 -1.00 -2.11
C GLU A 289 31.47 -1.76 -0.84
N ARG A 290 31.62 -1.12 0.32
CA ARG A 290 31.46 -1.72 1.64
C ARG A 290 30.61 -0.83 2.55
N TYR A 291 29.93 -1.45 3.51
CA TYR A 291 29.10 -0.76 4.49
C TYR A 291 29.51 -1.20 5.90
N VAL A 292 29.52 -0.25 6.83
CA VAL A 292 29.68 -0.51 8.28
C VAL A 292 28.43 0.01 8.96
N ILE A 293 27.78 -0.81 9.78
CA ILE A 293 26.57 -0.44 10.50
C ILE A 293 26.93 -0.20 11.96
N VAL A 294 26.41 0.88 12.54
CA VAL A 294 26.45 1.14 13.97
C VAL A 294 25.01 1.20 14.45
N THR A 295 24.63 0.33 15.38
CA THR A 295 23.25 0.20 15.84
C THR A 295 23.15 0.07 17.35
N ASN A 296 22.01 0.46 17.91
CA ASN A 296 21.63 0.21 19.29
C ASN A 296 20.43 -0.74 19.37
N LYS A 297 19.94 -0.98 20.59
CA LYS A 297 18.83 -1.90 20.88
C LYS A 297 17.65 -1.65 19.96
N ALA A 298 17.33 -2.66 19.16
CA ALA A 298 16.18 -2.66 18.29
C ALA A 298 14.96 -3.22 19.01
N HIS A 299 13.77 -2.78 18.60
CA HIS A 299 12.51 -3.37 19.03
C HIS A 299 12.11 -4.48 18.04
N SER A 300 11.49 -5.54 18.53
CA SER A 300 11.16 -6.72 17.71
C SER A 300 10.30 -6.41 16.49
N SER A 301 9.39 -5.44 16.61
CA SER A 301 8.56 -4.96 15.48
C SER A 301 9.35 -4.25 14.37
N GLN A 302 10.60 -3.86 14.61
CA GLN A 302 11.45 -3.23 13.60
C GLN A 302 12.12 -4.26 12.68
N PHE A 303 12.32 -5.51 13.13
CA PHE A 303 13.11 -6.51 12.40
C PHE A 303 12.60 -6.77 10.98
N GLU A 304 11.29 -6.87 10.79
CA GLU A 304 10.67 -7.04 9.46
C GLU A 304 10.97 -5.87 8.51
N SER A 305 11.30 -4.71 9.05
CA SER A 305 11.66 -3.48 8.32
C SER A 305 13.18 -3.26 8.23
N LEU A 306 14.01 -4.23 8.61
CA LEU A 306 15.48 -4.12 8.52
C LEU A 306 16.10 -5.11 7.50
N GLY A 307 15.27 -5.72 6.65
CA GLY A 307 15.72 -6.66 5.61
C GLY A 307 16.75 -6.07 4.63
N PHE A 308 16.82 -4.75 4.47
CA PHE A 308 17.83 -4.08 3.65
C PHE A 308 19.26 -4.32 4.14
N LEU A 309 19.48 -4.65 5.41
CA LEU A 309 20.82 -4.97 5.93
C LEU A 309 21.41 -6.19 5.23
N VAL A 310 20.58 -7.19 4.93
CA VAL A 310 20.99 -8.39 4.18
C VAL A 310 21.42 -8.02 2.75
N GLU A 311 20.69 -7.10 2.11
CA GLU A 311 21.02 -6.63 0.77
C GLU A 311 22.29 -5.76 0.74
N LEU A 312 22.53 -4.94 1.78
CA LEU A 312 23.76 -4.16 1.91
C LEU A 312 24.99 -5.05 2.15
N ASN A 313 24.79 -6.23 2.76
CA ASN A 313 25.85 -7.18 3.13
C ASN A 313 27.02 -6.47 3.84
N PRO A 314 26.78 -5.89 5.03
CA PRO A 314 27.76 -5.05 5.71
C PRO A 314 29.02 -5.85 6.06
N THR A 315 30.17 -5.19 6.01
CA THR A 315 31.45 -5.82 6.41
C THR A 315 31.54 -5.97 7.92
N ALA A 316 31.05 -4.97 8.64
CA ALA A 316 30.99 -4.99 10.09
C ALA A 316 29.70 -4.34 10.60
N VAL A 317 29.17 -4.89 11.69
CA VAL A 317 28.08 -4.31 12.49
C VAL A 317 28.62 -4.09 13.89
N LEU A 318 28.68 -2.83 14.33
CA LEU A 318 28.99 -2.45 15.70
C LEU A 318 27.67 -2.32 16.45
N ASP A 319 27.35 -3.35 17.22
CA ASP A 319 26.07 -3.47 17.93
C ASP A 319 26.24 -3.18 19.41
N PHE A 320 25.47 -2.21 19.90
CA PHE A 320 25.47 -1.77 21.29
C PHE A 320 24.35 -2.42 22.12
N ASP A 321 23.53 -3.29 21.52
CA ASP A 321 22.57 -4.11 22.23
C ASP A 321 23.26 -5.32 22.89
N PRO A 322 23.33 -5.38 24.23
CA PRO A 322 23.93 -6.52 24.93
C PRO A 322 23.11 -7.81 24.81
N GLU A 323 21.86 -7.74 24.34
CA GLU A 323 20.98 -8.91 24.17
C GLU A 323 20.83 -9.31 22.69
N THR A 324 21.67 -8.76 21.80
CA THR A 324 21.53 -8.93 20.35
C THR A 324 21.49 -10.38 19.88
N ALA A 325 22.28 -11.25 20.52
CA ALA A 325 22.38 -12.67 20.18
C ALA A 325 21.24 -13.54 20.72
N LYS A 326 20.45 -13.04 21.70
CA LYS A 326 19.35 -13.78 22.31
C LYS A 326 18.06 -13.56 21.54
N ASP A 327 17.62 -12.30 21.49
CA ASP A 327 16.35 -11.87 20.91
C ASP A 327 16.45 -10.52 20.18
N GLY A 328 17.68 -10.03 19.95
CA GLY A 328 17.93 -8.80 19.21
C GLY A 328 18.27 -9.01 17.73
N LEU A 329 18.94 -8.00 17.17
CA LEU A 329 19.10 -7.87 15.71
C LEU A 329 20.04 -8.93 15.12
N GLU A 330 21.08 -9.35 15.84
CA GLU A 330 22.03 -10.36 15.41
C GLU A 330 21.34 -11.71 15.19
N CYS A 331 20.59 -12.18 16.19
CA CYS A 331 19.83 -13.42 16.13
C CYS A 331 18.84 -13.45 14.95
N HIS A 332 18.25 -12.30 14.61
CA HIS A 332 17.38 -12.17 13.44
C HIS A 332 18.14 -12.16 12.10
N PHE A 333 19.31 -11.54 12.07
CA PHE A 333 20.14 -11.43 10.88
C PHE A 333 20.83 -12.76 10.52
N GLU A 334 21.32 -13.51 11.52
CA GLU A 334 22.01 -14.80 11.33
C GLU A 334 21.14 -15.82 10.59
N GLN A 335 19.81 -15.75 10.78
CA GLN A 335 18.84 -16.60 10.08
C GLN A 335 18.84 -16.40 8.55
N GLN A 336 19.34 -15.26 8.08
CA GLN A 336 19.29 -14.84 6.68
C GLN A 336 20.67 -14.73 6.04
N SER A 337 21.73 -14.55 6.83
CA SER A 337 23.10 -14.35 6.33
C SER A 337 24.14 -14.81 7.36
N PRO A 338 25.30 -15.32 6.92
CA PRO A 338 26.32 -15.84 7.83
C PRO A 338 26.95 -14.71 8.65
N VAL A 339 26.98 -14.91 9.97
CA VAL A 339 27.56 -13.97 10.94
C VAL A 339 28.82 -14.56 11.57
N SER A 340 29.74 -13.70 11.96
CA SER A 340 30.83 -14.05 12.88
C SER A 340 30.82 -13.06 14.03
N VAL A 341 30.48 -13.55 15.21
CA VAL A 341 30.31 -12.74 16.42
C VAL A 341 31.66 -12.53 17.08
N HIS A 342 31.94 -11.29 17.49
CA HIS A 342 33.23 -10.86 18.01
C HIS A 342 33.10 -9.92 19.21
N LEU A 343 34.10 -9.97 20.09
CA LEU A 343 34.32 -8.96 21.12
C LEU A 343 35.27 -7.86 20.60
N PRO A 344 35.06 -6.58 20.95
CA PRO A 344 35.93 -5.49 20.52
C PRO A 344 37.44 -5.71 20.80
N ALA A 345 37.78 -6.40 21.89
CA ALA A 345 39.16 -6.70 22.25
C ALA A 345 39.92 -7.54 21.20
N GLN A 346 39.21 -8.31 20.38
CA GLN A 346 39.79 -9.16 19.33
C GLN A 346 40.34 -8.35 18.14
N TYR A 347 40.00 -7.06 18.02
CA TYR A 347 40.46 -6.15 16.97
C TYR A 347 41.79 -5.45 17.30
N LYS A 348 42.35 -5.72 18.48
CA LYS A 348 43.64 -5.16 18.87
C LYS A 348 44.73 -5.63 17.91
N ILE A 349 45.46 -4.68 17.32
CA ILE A 349 46.55 -4.97 16.39
C ILE A 349 47.74 -5.55 17.17
N THR A 350 47.86 -6.87 17.17
CA THR A 350 48.94 -7.61 17.83
C THR A 350 49.91 -8.30 16.86
N GLY A 351 49.62 -8.26 15.56
CA GLY A 351 50.39 -8.90 14.49
C GLY A 351 50.05 -8.35 13.09
N PRO A 352 50.41 -9.08 12.02
CA PRO A 352 50.06 -8.71 10.65
C PRO A 352 48.55 -8.57 10.46
N ILE A 353 48.13 -7.58 9.68
CA ILE A 353 46.71 -7.22 9.53
C ILE A 353 45.93 -8.28 8.76
N GLU A 354 46.58 -8.92 7.80
CA GLU A 354 46.01 -10.04 7.03
C GLU A 354 45.64 -11.21 7.94
N ASP A 355 46.51 -11.56 8.89
CA ASP A 355 46.27 -12.64 9.84
C ASP A 355 45.08 -12.31 10.76
N ILE A 356 45.02 -11.08 11.26
CA ILE A 356 43.90 -10.61 12.09
C ILE A 356 42.60 -10.63 11.27
N ALA A 357 42.61 -10.12 10.04
CA ALA A 357 41.44 -10.08 9.18
C ALA A 357 40.93 -11.49 8.81
N ASN A 358 41.85 -12.44 8.58
CA ASN A 358 41.53 -13.84 8.33
C ASN A 358 40.95 -14.52 9.58
N ASN A 359 41.52 -14.27 10.76
CA ASN A 359 41.01 -14.79 12.03
C ASN A 359 39.60 -14.25 12.34
N LEU A 360 39.34 -12.99 12.01
CA LEU A 360 38.03 -12.34 12.13
C LEU A 360 37.07 -12.68 10.98
N LYS A 361 37.54 -13.42 9.96
CA LYS A 361 36.75 -13.79 8.76
C LYS A 361 36.07 -12.60 8.06
N LEU A 362 36.67 -11.40 8.11
CA LEU A 362 36.08 -10.13 7.66
C LEU A 362 35.65 -10.11 6.18
N THR A 363 36.25 -10.96 5.34
CA THR A 363 35.95 -11.02 3.91
C THR A 363 34.92 -12.09 3.55
N LEU A 364 34.59 -13.00 4.47
CA LEU A 364 33.71 -14.16 4.23
C LEU A 364 32.31 -13.94 4.81
N ASN A 365 32.24 -13.41 6.03
CA ASN A 365 31.00 -13.25 6.79
C ASN A 365 30.81 -11.80 7.25
N THR A 366 29.59 -11.44 7.61
CA THR A 366 29.34 -10.19 8.32
C THR A 366 29.96 -10.28 9.70
N SER A 367 30.90 -9.39 9.99
CA SER A 367 31.53 -9.34 11.30
C SER A 367 30.66 -8.57 12.30
N TRP A 368 30.14 -9.26 13.31
CA TRP A 368 29.23 -8.69 14.30
C TRP A 368 29.95 -8.43 15.61
N VAL A 369 30.14 -7.16 15.94
CA VAL A 369 30.94 -6.72 17.09
C VAL A 369 30.02 -6.31 18.22
N CYS A 370 29.97 -7.11 19.29
CA CYS A 370 29.16 -6.84 20.49
C CYS A 370 29.84 -5.77 21.36
N CYS A 371 29.58 -4.50 21.06
CA CYS A 371 30.27 -3.33 21.61
C CYS A 371 29.97 -3.07 23.09
N ASN A 372 28.87 -3.62 23.62
CA ASN A 372 28.57 -3.60 25.06
C ASN A 372 28.76 -4.98 25.72
N GLY A 373 29.40 -5.96 25.08
CA GLY A 373 29.48 -7.33 25.61
C GLY A 373 28.15 -8.08 25.48
N GLY A 374 27.83 -8.94 26.45
CA GLY A 374 26.65 -9.83 26.38
C GLY A 374 26.95 -11.22 25.82
N ILE A 375 28.21 -11.49 25.47
CA ILE A 375 28.70 -12.77 24.96
C ILE A 375 29.95 -13.21 25.73
N GLU A 376 30.26 -14.51 25.70
CA GLU A 376 31.50 -15.10 26.25
C GLU A 376 31.84 -14.71 27.71
N ASN A 377 30.82 -14.49 28.56
CA ASN A 377 30.93 -14.03 29.95
C ASN A 377 31.39 -12.56 30.13
N GLU A 378 31.45 -11.76 29.07
CA GLU A 378 31.70 -10.32 29.21
C GLU A 378 30.40 -9.59 29.55
N ALA A 379 30.26 -9.18 30.82
CA ALA A 379 29.07 -8.48 31.29
C ALA A 379 28.88 -7.11 30.62
N PRO A 380 27.62 -6.69 30.40
CA PRO A 380 27.32 -5.36 29.91
C PRO A 380 27.66 -4.29 30.94
N SER A 381 28.09 -3.12 30.46
CA SER A 381 28.39 -1.98 31.31
C SER A 381 27.23 -0.98 31.28
N ASP A 382 26.97 -0.34 32.42
CA ASP A 382 26.12 0.83 32.48
C ASP A 382 26.71 1.96 31.64
N ILE A 383 25.84 2.84 31.12
CA ILE A 383 26.21 3.99 30.29
C ILE A 383 27.34 4.82 30.95
N ASP A 384 27.27 5.05 32.26
CA ASP A 384 28.25 5.87 32.99
C ASP A 384 29.66 5.23 33.07
N GLN A 385 29.77 3.91 32.95
CA GLN A 385 31.03 3.15 33.06
C GLN A 385 31.55 2.62 31.73
N TRP A 386 30.69 2.60 30.69
CA TRP A 386 31.01 2.01 29.39
C TRP A 386 32.29 2.59 28.77
N LEU A 387 32.47 3.91 28.84
CA LEU A 387 33.64 4.58 28.28
C LEU A 387 34.96 4.06 28.89
N MET A 388 34.97 3.85 30.22
CA MET A 388 36.15 3.37 30.94
C MET A 388 36.40 1.88 30.71
N ASN A 389 35.33 1.08 30.63
CA ASN A 389 35.44 -0.38 30.54
C ASN A 389 35.69 -0.87 29.12
N LYS A 390 35.03 -0.26 28.13
CA LYS A 390 34.93 -0.79 26.75
C LYS A 390 35.33 0.22 25.67
N GLY A 391 35.36 1.52 25.97
CA GLY A 391 35.60 2.59 25.01
C GLY A 391 36.90 2.42 24.20
N THR A 392 38.02 2.10 24.86
CA THR A 392 39.31 1.86 24.17
C THR A 392 39.25 0.68 23.21
N SER A 393 38.56 -0.40 23.59
CA SER A 393 38.44 -1.59 22.75
C SER A 393 37.60 -1.30 21.49
N VAL A 394 36.51 -0.53 21.62
CA VAL A 394 35.72 -0.10 20.47
C VAL A 394 36.47 0.90 19.59
N GLN A 395 37.25 1.81 20.18
CA GLN A 395 38.15 2.67 19.41
C GLN A 395 39.14 1.86 18.57
N ASN A 396 39.69 0.75 19.10
CA ASN A 396 40.55 -0.15 18.33
C ASN A 396 39.83 -0.79 17.14
N VAL A 397 38.55 -1.18 17.30
CA VAL A 397 37.71 -1.69 16.19
C VAL A 397 37.60 -0.63 15.09
N ILE A 398 37.23 0.60 15.45
CA ILE A 398 37.05 1.69 14.49
C ILE A 398 38.36 2.01 13.79
N SER A 399 39.46 2.13 14.56
CA SER A 399 40.80 2.38 14.04
C SER A 399 41.24 1.29 13.06
N PHE A 400 40.97 0.01 13.38
CA PHE A 400 41.28 -1.13 12.53
C PHE A 400 40.47 -1.08 11.22
N LEU A 401 39.16 -0.86 11.30
CA LEU A 401 38.28 -0.80 10.12
C LEU A 401 38.64 0.39 9.20
N CYS A 402 39.01 1.54 9.76
CA CYS A 402 39.32 2.74 8.98
C CYS A 402 40.72 2.72 8.33
N ARG A 403 41.52 1.67 8.54
CA ARG A 403 42.82 1.56 7.89
C ARG A 403 42.67 1.31 6.39
N LYS A 404 43.57 1.92 5.61
CA LYS A 404 43.58 1.83 4.14
C LYS A 404 43.77 0.40 3.60
N ASP A 405 44.43 -0.47 4.37
CA ASP A 405 44.66 -1.88 4.06
C ASP A 405 43.48 -2.79 4.46
N VAL A 406 42.49 -2.27 5.19
CA VAL A 406 41.27 -2.99 5.59
C VAL A 406 40.06 -2.50 4.80
N LEU A 407 39.67 -1.23 4.96
CA LEU A 407 38.62 -0.60 4.17
C LEU A 407 39.16 0.58 3.36
N PRO A 408 38.95 0.61 2.04
CA PRO A 408 39.41 1.71 1.20
C PRO A 408 38.68 3.01 1.55
N ASN A 409 39.42 4.01 2.03
CA ASN A 409 38.86 5.33 2.38
C ASN A 409 38.07 5.93 1.19
N LYS A 410 36.94 6.59 1.47
CA LYS A 410 35.94 7.09 0.52
C LYS A 410 35.16 6.04 -0.25
N ARG A 411 35.51 4.75 -0.18
CA ARG A 411 34.81 3.65 -0.85
C ARG A 411 33.93 2.82 0.10
N PHE A 412 33.79 3.22 1.36
CA PHE A 412 32.82 2.64 2.29
C PHE A 412 31.99 3.69 2.99
N LEU A 413 30.77 3.31 3.38
CA LEU A 413 29.81 4.16 4.10
C LEU A 413 29.57 3.61 5.51
N VAL A 414 29.60 4.49 6.50
CA VAL A 414 29.22 4.18 7.89
C VAL A 414 27.78 4.63 8.11
N ILE A 415 26.91 3.71 8.48
CA ILE A 415 25.49 3.96 8.71
C ILE A 415 25.21 3.84 10.21
N PHE A 416 24.86 4.96 10.85
CA PHE A 416 24.31 4.98 12.19
C PHE A 416 22.82 4.71 12.12
N LEU A 417 22.42 3.48 12.40
CA LEU A 417 21.04 3.03 12.47
C LEU A 417 20.55 3.16 13.91
N LEU A 418 19.85 4.26 14.21
CA LEU A 418 19.34 4.57 15.54
C LEU A 418 17.97 3.90 15.73
N CYS A 419 17.97 2.66 16.17
CA CYS A 419 16.75 1.89 16.44
C CYS A 419 16.03 2.36 17.72
N SER A 420 16.78 2.89 18.69
CA SER A 420 16.27 3.53 19.91
C SER A 420 16.76 4.97 20.05
N THR A 421 16.01 5.82 20.76
CA THR A 421 16.37 7.24 20.96
C THR A 421 17.57 7.38 21.88
N VAL A 422 18.59 8.11 21.42
CA VAL A 422 19.77 8.47 22.23
C VAL A 422 19.53 9.82 22.89
N SER A 423 19.63 9.88 24.22
CA SER A 423 19.27 11.08 25.01
C SER A 423 20.42 11.65 25.84
N GLU A 424 21.56 10.96 25.91
CA GLU A 424 22.66 11.31 26.82
C GLU A 424 23.95 11.67 26.08
N LYS A 425 24.67 12.68 26.57
CA LYS A 425 25.96 13.11 26.00
C LYS A 425 27.09 12.10 26.16
N ILE A 426 27.00 11.25 27.18
CA ILE A 426 27.99 10.21 27.47
C ILE A 426 27.61 8.86 26.85
N ASP A 427 26.56 8.82 26.03
CA ASP A 427 26.09 7.59 25.40
C ASP A 427 27.19 6.97 24.51
N PRO A 428 27.37 5.64 24.53
CA PRO A 428 28.37 4.95 23.72
C PRO A 428 28.32 5.28 22.22
N LEU A 429 27.12 5.53 21.66
CA LEU A 429 26.96 5.86 20.24
C LEU A 429 27.49 7.26 19.93
N VAL A 430 27.36 8.21 20.85
CA VAL A 430 27.89 9.58 20.69
C VAL A 430 29.41 9.55 20.62
N GLU A 431 30.05 8.76 21.48
CA GLU A 431 31.52 8.59 21.46
C GLU A 431 31.99 7.86 20.19
N THR A 432 31.25 6.83 19.78
CA THR A 432 31.52 6.06 18.56
C THR A 432 31.42 6.94 17.32
N PHE A 433 30.41 7.82 17.26
CA PHE A 433 30.26 8.82 16.19
C PHE A 433 31.43 9.79 16.14
N SER A 434 31.82 10.34 17.30
CA SER A 434 32.99 11.23 17.41
C SER A 434 34.26 10.53 16.89
N THR A 435 34.46 9.27 17.26
CA THR A 435 35.63 8.48 16.85
C THR A 435 35.66 8.24 15.35
N PHE A 436 34.53 7.83 14.74
CA PHE A 436 34.45 7.71 13.27
C PHE A 436 34.69 9.04 12.57
N CYS A 437 34.17 10.16 13.08
CA CYS A 437 34.42 11.48 12.49
C CYS A 437 35.91 11.84 12.49
N GLN A 438 36.62 11.50 13.58
CA GLN A 438 38.06 11.75 13.69
C GLN A 438 38.87 10.89 12.70
N GLU A 439 38.59 9.59 12.63
CA GLU A 439 39.29 8.66 11.73
C GLU A 439 39.00 8.92 10.25
N LEU A 440 37.78 9.32 9.91
CA LEU A 440 37.36 9.63 8.53
C LEU A 440 37.72 11.06 8.09
N GLY A 441 38.09 11.94 9.03
CA GLY A 441 38.39 13.35 8.77
C GLY A 441 37.16 14.19 8.42
N GLY A 442 35.97 13.79 8.88
CA GLY A 442 34.71 14.48 8.66
C GLY A 442 33.49 13.56 8.65
N THR A 443 32.32 14.10 8.31
CA THR A 443 31.04 13.37 8.26
C THR A 443 30.70 12.84 6.87
N ASP A 444 31.64 12.93 5.91
CA ASP A 444 31.28 12.75 4.50
C ASP A 444 30.89 11.31 4.11
N GLN A 445 31.38 10.35 4.88
CA GLN A 445 31.09 8.93 4.76
C GLN A 445 30.14 8.44 5.85
N ILE A 446 29.42 9.34 6.52
CA ILE A 446 28.47 8.99 7.58
C ILE A 446 27.05 9.32 7.13
N LEU A 447 26.15 8.36 7.38
CA LEU A 447 24.71 8.47 7.20
C LEU A 447 24.03 8.07 8.51
N CYS A 448 23.16 8.92 9.05
CA CYS A 448 22.36 8.62 10.23
C CYS A 448 20.90 8.35 9.83
N ILE A 449 20.30 7.30 10.36
CA ILE A 449 18.92 6.90 10.08
C ILE A 449 18.19 6.70 11.42
N CYS A 450 17.07 7.38 11.60
CA CYS A 450 16.09 7.13 12.66
C CYS A 450 14.67 7.24 12.08
N ASP A 451 13.64 6.81 12.82
CA ASP A 451 12.26 6.76 12.30
C ASP A 451 11.35 7.90 12.79
N ASN A 452 11.89 8.85 13.57
CA ASN A 452 11.10 9.95 14.10
C ASN A 452 11.91 11.24 14.37
N LYS A 453 11.20 12.37 14.33
CA LYS A 453 11.77 13.71 14.48
C LYS A 453 12.34 14.00 15.88
N ASN A 454 11.78 13.39 16.92
CA ASN A 454 12.26 13.61 18.29
C ASN A 454 13.63 12.97 18.49
N ALA A 455 13.80 11.72 18.03
CA ALA A 455 15.08 11.02 18.02
C ALA A 455 16.13 11.78 17.20
N PHE A 456 15.75 12.30 16.02
CA PHE A 456 16.64 13.15 15.23
C PHE A 456 17.06 14.41 15.96
N THR A 457 16.12 15.13 16.58
CA THR A 457 16.42 16.39 17.28
C THR A 457 17.37 16.12 18.44
N SER A 458 17.09 15.10 19.24
CA SER A 458 17.98 14.68 20.34
C SER A 458 19.37 14.31 19.82
N TRP A 459 19.45 13.45 18.79
CA TRP A 459 20.72 13.03 18.20
C TRP A 459 21.52 14.21 17.64
N LYS A 460 20.87 15.09 16.89
CA LYS A 460 21.47 16.32 16.35
C LYS A 460 22.06 17.18 17.47
N ASP A 461 21.27 17.49 18.49
CA ASP A 461 21.68 18.37 19.58
C ASP A 461 22.85 17.77 20.38
N LEU A 462 22.88 16.45 20.56
CA LEU A 462 23.98 15.73 21.22
C LEU A 462 25.26 15.79 20.40
N ILE A 463 25.19 15.53 19.09
CA ILE A 463 26.35 15.59 18.20
C ILE A 463 26.84 17.02 18.01
N GLU A 464 25.95 18.00 17.89
CA GLU A 464 26.32 19.41 17.84
C GLU A 464 27.02 19.85 19.13
N ALA A 465 26.51 19.43 20.29
CA ALA A 465 27.13 19.74 21.58
C ALA A 465 28.48 19.03 21.81
N ARG A 466 28.67 17.81 21.28
CA ARG A 466 29.91 17.02 21.47
C ARG A 466 30.99 17.36 20.43
N CYS A 467 30.60 17.49 19.17
CA CYS A 467 31.51 17.59 18.03
C CYS A 467 31.53 19.01 17.40
N GLY A 468 30.52 19.85 17.66
CA GLY A 468 30.40 21.16 17.01
C GLY A 468 30.05 21.09 15.52
N ILE A 469 29.39 20.02 15.07
CA ILE A 469 29.09 19.74 13.66
C ILE A 469 27.58 19.64 13.47
N ASP A 470 27.06 20.27 12.41
CA ASP A 470 25.66 20.08 11.98
C ASP A 470 25.53 18.85 11.08
N ILE A 471 24.83 17.83 11.58
CA ILE A 471 24.57 16.58 10.87
C ILE A 471 23.20 16.54 10.18
N SER A 472 22.44 17.66 10.17
CA SER A 472 21.09 17.70 9.59
C SER A 472 21.07 17.21 8.14
N GLY A 473 22.08 17.59 7.35
CA GLY A 473 22.24 17.16 5.96
C GLY A 473 22.76 15.72 5.79
N ARG A 474 22.90 14.95 6.87
CA ARG A 474 23.36 13.55 6.90
C ARG A 474 22.37 12.61 7.59
N CYS A 475 21.17 13.10 7.93
CA CYS A 475 20.17 12.36 8.69
C CYS A 475 18.90 12.09 7.86
N ILE A 476 18.38 10.86 7.96
CA ILE A 476 17.06 10.45 7.48
C ILE A 476 16.20 10.16 8.72
N PHE A 477 15.08 10.88 8.86
CA PHE A 477 14.24 10.85 10.08
C PHE A 477 12.74 11.01 9.84
N GLU A 478 12.32 11.38 8.63
CA GLU A 478 10.91 11.52 8.25
C GLU A 478 10.34 10.25 7.62
N LEU A 479 11.22 9.33 7.23
CA LEU A 479 10.86 8.02 6.70
C LEU A 479 10.77 7.02 7.85
N SER A 480 9.71 6.21 7.84
CA SER A 480 9.63 5.01 8.67
C SER A 480 10.67 3.97 8.25
N PHE A 481 11.04 3.04 9.12
CA PHE A 481 11.96 1.94 8.75
C PHE A 481 11.44 1.11 7.57
N ALA A 482 10.12 0.91 7.45
CA ALA A 482 9.53 0.23 6.30
C ALA A 482 9.76 1.01 4.97
N GLU A 483 9.68 2.34 5.01
CA GLU A 483 10.00 3.20 3.86
C GLU A 483 11.51 3.21 3.56
N VAL A 484 12.37 3.22 4.57
CA VAL A 484 13.82 3.09 4.40
C VAL A 484 14.15 1.75 3.73
N ASN A 485 13.61 0.65 4.27
CA ASN A 485 13.78 -0.70 3.76
C ASN A 485 13.37 -0.85 2.30
N GLY A 486 12.12 -0.48 1.98
CA GLY A 486 11.61 -0.56 0.62
C GLY A 486 12.38 0.33 -0.35
N THR A 487 12.82 1.51 0.11
CA THR A 487 13.64 2.43 -0.70
C THR A 487 14.99 1.81 -1.04
N ILE A 488 15.73 1.30 -0.06
CA ILE A 488 17.06 0.69 -0.26
C ILE A 488 16.95 -0.58 -1.11
N LEU A 489 16.02 -1.48 -0.78
CA LEU A 489 15.81 -2.73 -1.53
C LEU A 489 15.46 -2.44 -3.00
N SER A 490 14.73 -1.36 -3.27
CA SER A 490 14.39 -0.94 -4.63
C SER A 490 15.58 -0.41 -5.45
N LEU A 491 16.77 -0.25 -4.85
CA LEU A 491 17.98 0.18 -5.56
C LEU A 491 18.79 -0.97 -6.15
N SER A 492 18.55 -2.21 -5.70
CA SER A 492 19.19 -3.41 -6.22
C SER A 492 18.52 -3.88 -7.51
N SER A 493 19.32 -4.12 -8.56
CA SER A 493 18.80 -4.55 -9.87
C SER A 493 18.11 -5.91 -9.82
N LYS A 494 18.56 -6.80 -8.92
CA LYS A 494 17.93 -8.11 -8.70
C LYS A 494 16.54 -7.92 -8.09
N ASN A 495 16.45 -7.14 -7.02
CA ASN A 495 15.20 -6.91 -6.28
C ASN A 495 14.18 -6.13 -7.10
N ARG A 496 14.61 -5.15 -7.91
CA ARG A 496 13.74 -4.44 -8.86
C ARG A 496 12.93 -5.37 -9.77
N ARG A 497 13.42 -6.59 -10.05
CA ARG A 497 12.76 -7.57 -10.92
C ARG A 497 11.91 -8.59 -10.16
N SER A 498 12.31 -8.95 -8.95
CA SER A 498 11.66 -10.02 -8.17
C SER A 498 10.67 -9.52 -7.13
N ILE A 499 10.79 -8.25 -6.72
CA ILE A 499 10.02 -7.64 -5.64
C ILE A 499 9.13 -6.54 -6.22
N ARG A 500 7.93 -6.38 -5.68
CA ARG A 500 6.97 -5.34 -6.09
C ARG A 500 6.97 -4.19 -5.08
N PHE A 501 7.06 -2.96 -5.56
CA PHE A 501 7.14 -1.76 -4.72
C PHE A 501 5.96 -0.81 -4.95
N LEU A 502 5.42 -0.27 -3.86
CA LEU A 502 4.44 0.81 -3.88
C LEU A 502 5.10 2.16 -3.63
N PRO A 503 4.53 3.26 -4.18
CA PRO A 503 5.00 4.59 -3.86
C PRO A 503 4.63 4.96 -2.42
N CYS A 504 5.53 5.70 -1.79
CA CYS A 504 5.32 6.40 -0.52
C CYS A 504 5.66 7.89 -0.66
N GLY A 505 5.41 8.66 0.39
CA GLY A 505 5.64 10.10 0.39
C GLY A 505 7.12 10.44 0.12
N GLN A 506 7.40 11.64 -0.40
CA GLN A 506 8.76 12.16 -0.52
C GLN A 506 9.73 11.37 -1.43
N GLY A 507 9.19 10.57 -2.37
CA GLY A 507 9.98 9.74 -3.31
C GLY A 507 10.49 8.43 -2.71
N SER A 508 10.05 8.06 -1.50
CA SER A 508 10.33 6.78 -0.86
C SER A 508 9.45 5.67 -1.45
N ARG A 509 9.81 4.41 -1.15
CA ARG A 509 9.11 3.22 -1.63
C ARG A 509 8.92 2.22 -0.49
N VAL A 510 7.87 1.42 -0.56
CA VAL A 510 7.63 0.31 0.37
C VAL A 510 7.41 -1.00 -0.37
N LEU A 511 7.82 -2.09 0.25
CA LEU A 511 7.56 -3.45 -0.22
C LEU A 511 6.06 -3.72 -0.24
N LEU A 512 5.52 -4.24 -1.35
CA LEU A 512 4.19 -4.84 -1.37
C LEU A 512 4.32 -6.34 -1.06
N GLU A 513 3.99 -6.72 0.17
CA GLU A 513 4.02 -8.12 0.57
C GLU A 513 3.04 -8.96 -0.24
N LYS A 514 3.49 -10.16 -0.65
CA LYS A 514 2.67 -11.10 -1.42
C LYS A 514 1.36 -11.48 -0.72
N LYS A 515 1.38 -11.63 0.61
CA LYS A 515 0.18 -11.93 1.42
C LYS A 515 -0.85 -10.80 1.32
N VAL A 516 -0.39 -9.56 1.36
CA VAL A 516 -1.24 -8.38 1.24
C VAL A 516 -1.76 -8.24 -0.18
N GLU A 517 -0.91 -8.40 -1.20
CA GLU A 517 -1.32 -8.38 -2.60
C GLU A 517 -2.41 -9.42 -2.90
N LEU A 518 -2.25 -10.66 -2.40
CA LEU A 518 -3.27 -11.72 -2.55
C LEU A 518 -4.60 -11.37 -1.86
N SER A 519 -4.56 -10.60 -0.77
CA SER A 519 -5.78 -10.14 -0.10
C SER A 519 -6.49 -8.99 -0.84
N LEU A 520 -5.81 -8.31 -1.77
CA LEU A 520 -6.39 -7.28 -2.64
C LEU A 520 -6.96 -7.94 -3.91
N ASN A 521 -7.78 -8.98 -3.73
CA ASN A 521 -8.18 -9.87 -4.81
C ASN A 521 -9.09 -9.19 -5.86
N THR A 522 -9.85 -8.14 -5.51
CA THR A 522 -10.68 -7.36 -6.44
C THR A 522 -9.89 -6.34 -7.25
N LEU A 523 -8.65 -6.05 -6.84
CA LEU A 523 -7.81 -5.00 -7.40
C LEU A 523 -6.61 -5.57 -8.16
N GLU A 524 -6.31 -5.01 -9.33
CA GLU A 524 -5.02 -5.17 -10.01
C GLU A 524 -4.15 -3.95 -9.67
N VAL A 525 -3.20 -4.14 -8.75
CA VAL A 525 -2.35 -3.05 -8.25
C VAL A 525 -1.19 -2.79 -9.20
N LEU A 526 -1.02 -1.54 -9.63
CA LEU A 526 0.10 -1.08 -10.45
C LEU A 526 1.25 -0.62 -9.55
N CYS A 527 2.35 -1.37 -9.55
CA CYS A 527 3.56 -1.05 -8.79
C CYS A 527 4.49 -0.11 -9.56
N VAL A 528 5.35 0.62 -8.85
CA VAL A 528 6.26 1.62 -9.46
C VAL A 528 7.27 0.97 -10.41
N ASN A 529 7.70 -0.24 -10.09
CA ASN A 529 8.66 -1.02 -10.86
C ASN A 529 7.97 -2.02 -11.81
N GLN A 530 6.70 -1.78 -12.16
CA GLN A 530 6.00 -2.61 -13.14
C GLN A 530 6.80 -2.67 -14.44
N CYS A 531 6.97 -3.87 -15.00
CA CYS A 531 7.76 -4.15 -16.21
C CYS A 531 9.30 -4.02 -16.06
N GLU A 532 9.82 -3.64 -14.89
CA GLU A 532 11.26 -3.70 -14.62
C GLU A 532 11.73 -5.17 -14.60
N GLY A 533 12.53 -5.57 -15.59
CA GLY A 533 12.84 -6.97 -15.89
C GLY A 533 12.86 -7.25 -17.39
N GLY A 534 12.19 -6.39 -18.16
CA GLY A 534 12.17 -6.44 -19.61
C GLY A 534 11.30 -7.56 -20.14
N ASN A 535 10.94 -7.42 -21.41
CA ASN A 535 10.23 -8.44 -22.16
C ASN A 535 10.81 -8.45 -23.58
N LYS A 536 11.13 -9.65 -24.09
CA LYS A 536 11.76 -9.82 -25.41
C LYS A 536 10.74 -9.65 -26.55
N ASP A 537 9.46 -9.78 -26.26
CA ASP A 537 8.38 -9.81 -27.26
C ASP A 537 7.86 -8.40 -27.60
N LYS A 538 8.75 -7.41 -27.67
CA LYS A 538 8.41 -5.99 -27.88
C LYS A 538 7.59 -5.76 -29.15
N ILE A 539 8.04 -6.32 -30.28
CA ILE A 539 7.39 -6.21 -31.59
C ILE A 539 5.99 -6.84 -31.54
N VAL A 540 5.88 -8.04 -30.97
CA VAL A 540 4.61 -8.77 -30.86
C VAL A 540 3.60 -8.03 -29.98
N ILE A 541 4.06 -7.38 -28.91
CA ILE A 541 3.21 -6.56 -28.02
C ILE A 541 2.71 -5.30 -28.72
N GLU A 542 3.56 -4.65 -29.54
CA GLU A 542 3.19 -3.49 -30.35
C GLU A 542 2.19 -3.87 -31.44
N GLU A 543 2.49 -4.91 -32.21
CA GLU A 543 1.62 -5.39 -33.29
C GLU A 543 0.26 -5.82 -32.77
N ASN A 544 0.19 -6.57 -31.67
CA ASN A 544 -1.09 -6.98 -31.09
C ASN A 544 -1.94 -5.79 -30.65
N PHE A 545 -1.34 -4.74 -30.08
CA PHE A 545 -2.06 -3.53 -29.70
C PHE A 545 -2.62 -2.80 -30.93
N TYR A 546 -1.79 -2.58 -31.96
CA TYR A 546 -2.22 -1.90 -33.18
C TYR A 546 -3.19 -2.72 -34.05
N ARG A 547 -3.20 -4.05 -33.90
CA ARG A 547 -4.21 -4.98 -34.45
C ARG A 547 -5.55 -4.95 -33.69
N GLY A 548 -5.71 -4.08 -32.69
CA GLY A 548 -6.95 -3.93 -31.92
C GLY A 548 -7.03 -4.77 -30.65
N GLY A 549 -5.90 -5.35 -30.21
CA GLY A 549 -5.78 -6.01 -28.92
C GLY A 549 -5.83 -5.03 -27.74
N LYS A 550 -6.10 -5.55 -26.53
CA LYS A 550 -6.11 -4.74 -25.30
C LYS A 550 -4.72 -4.21 -25.00
N VAL A 551 -4.62 -2.95 -24.55
CA VAL A 551 -3.35 -2.37 -24.11
C VAL A 551 -2.83 -3.08 -22.86
N SER A 552 -1.52 -3.24 -22.77
CA SER A 552 -0.83 -3.80 -21.60
C SER A 552 0.14 -2.78 -20.98
N TRP A 553 0.57 -3.04 -19.75
CA TRP A 553 1.59 -2.22 -19.07
C TRP A 553 2.91 -2.15 -19.85
N TRP A 554 3.25 -3.22 -20.59
CA TRP A 554 4.43 -3.26 -21.46
C TRP A 554 4.39 -2.21 -22.56
N ASN A 555 3.21 -1.90 -23.12
CA ASN A 555 3.09 -0.86 -24.14
C ASN A 555 3.52 0.51 -23.60
N PHE A 556 3.16 0.84 -22.35
CA PHE A 556 3.57 2.10 -21.71
C PHE A 556 5.06 2.10 -21.38
N TYR A 557 5.57 1.02 -20.77
CA TYR A 557 6.98 0.86 -20.42
C TYR A 557 7.91 1.06 -21.62
N PHE A 558 7.61 0.40 -22.75
CA PHE A 558 8.43 0.55 -23.95
C PHE A 558 8.33 1.94 -24.59
N SER A 559 7.23 2.65 -24.38
CA SER A 559 7.03 4.00 -24.93
C SER A 559 7.84 5.08 -24.22
N GLU A 560 8.25 4.82 -22.97
CA GLU A 560 9.17 5.68 -22.22
C GLU A 560 10.64 5.46 -22.62
N GLN A 561 10.95 4.28 -23.18
CA GLN A 561 12.26 4.02 -23.79
C GLN A 561 12.30 4.66 -25.18
N ALA A 562 13.48 5.05 -25.66
CA ALA A 562 13.70 5.93 -26.84
C ALA A 562 12.91 5.61 -28.14
N GLU A 563 12.27 4.44 -28.22
CA GLU A 563 11.38 3.98 -29.29
C GLU A 563 9.90 4.14 -28.86
N ARG A 564 9.24 5.20 -29.34
CA ARG A 564 7.85 5.54 -28.96
C ARG A 564 6.83 4.54 -29.50
N ILE A 565 6.57 3.44 -28.79
CA ILE A 565 5.56 2.43 -29.16
C ILE A 565 4.12 2.96 -29.09
N LEU A 566 3.80 3.81 -28.12
CA LEU A 566 2.45 4.35 -27.93
C LEU A 566 2.42 5.84 -28.25
N ILE A 567 1.39 6.27 -28.97
CA ILE A 567 1.16 7.69 -29.21
C ILE A 567 0.39 8.26 -28.01
N LYS A 568 1.07 9.08 -27.21
CA LYS A 568 0.50 9.78 -26.04
C LYS A 568 -0.66 10.67 -26.48
N ARG A 569 -1.85 10.44 -25.90
CA ARG A 569 -3.03 11.30 -26.13
C ARG A 569 -2.85 12.62 -25.39
N ASN A 570 -3.17 13.73 -26.06
CA ASN A 570 -3.01 15.08 -25.49
C ASN A 570 -3.79 15.32 -24.18
N LYS A 571 -4.88 14.58 -23.94
CA LYS A 571 -5.74 14.76 -22.77
C LYS A 571 -5.12 14.32 -21.44
N ILE A 572 -4.03 13.56 -21.44
CA ILE A 572 -3.39 13.12 -20.20
C ILE A 572 -2.85 14.29 -19.37
N ASP A 573 -2.23 15.28 -20.02
CA ASP A 573 -1.67 16.46 -19.33
C ASP A 573 -2.81 17.30 -18.71
N PHE A 574 -3.99 17.33 -19.35
CA PHE A 574 -5.19 17.93 -18.78
C PHE A 574 -5.67 17.19 -17.53
N ILE A 575 -5.70 15.85 -17.55
CA ILE A 575 -6.10 15.03 -16.40
C ILE A 575 -5.14 15.25 -15.23
N GLU A 576 -3.82 15.20 -15.47
CA GLU A 576 -2.81 15.43 -14.44
C GLU A 576 -2.94 16.82 -13.80
N ASN A 577 -3.13 17.86 -14.60
CA ASN A 577 -3.32 19.22 -14.11
C ASN A 577 -4.62 19.35 -13.31
N LYS A 578 -5.69 18.69 -13.72
CA LYS A 578 -6.95 18.67 -12.95
C LYS A 578 -6.80 17.95 -11.62
N VAL A 579 -6.13 16.80 -11.59
CA VAL A 579 -5.82 16.06 -10.36
C VAL A 579 -5.03 16.95 -9.39
N LYS A 580 -4.00 17.66 -9.87
CA LYS A 580 -3.24 18.62 -9.05
C LYS A 580 -4.11 19.73 -8.49
N GLN A 581 -4.98 20.34 -9.30
CA GLN A 581 -5.91 21.38 -8.84
C GLN A 581 -6.83 20.86 -7.72
N ILE A 582 -7.42 19.69 -7.93
CA ILE A 582 -8.35 19.05 -6.99
C ILE A 582 -7.67 18.76 -5.64
N LEU A 583 -6.43 18.25 -5.67
CA LEU A 583 -5.65 18.01 -4.45
C LEU A 583 -5.49 19.27 -3.59
N CYS A 584 -5.45 20.45 -4.21
CA CYS A 584 -5.29 21.73 -3.52
C CYS A 584 -6.62 22.41 -3.15
N SER A 585 -7.75 22.02 -3.74
CA SER A 585 -9.00 22.80 -3.66
C SER A 585 -10.19 22.06 -3.03
N GLN A 586 -10.18 20.73 -2.97
CA GLN A 586 -11.31 19.94 -2.46
C GLN A 586 -10.99 19.25 -1.14
N THR A 587 -12.00 19.10 -0.27
CA THR A 587 -11.86 18.47 1.05
C THR A 587 -12.50 17.08 1.13
N ASN A 588 -13.19 16.64 0.08
CA ASN A 588 -13.86 15.34 0.07
C ASN A 588 -12.80 14.23 0.06
N ALA A 589 -13.00 13.19 0.89
CA ALA A 589 -12.05 12.09 0.97
C ALA A 589 -11.95 11.29 -0.34
N CYS A 590 -13.06 11.19 -1.09
CA CYS A 590 -13.15 10.46 -2.36
C CYS A 590 -13.69 11.36 -3.48
N VAL A 591 -12.98 11.45 -4.61
CA VAL A 591 -13.35 12.28 -5.76
C VAL A 591 -13.52 11.45 -7.02
N LEU A 592 -14.56 11.74 -7.79
CA LEU A 592 -14.87 11.06 -9.05
C LEU A 592 -14.41 11.88 -10.27
N LEU A 593 -13.57 11.26 -11.10
CA LEU A 593 -13.16 11.71 -12.42
C LEU A 593 -13.84 10.81 -13.46
N ASN A 594 -14.77 11.35 -14.23
CA ASN A 594 -15.52 10.58 -15.23
C ASN A 594 -14.94 10.81 -16.63
N LEU A 595 -14.27 9.81 -17.18
CA LEU A 595 -13.76 9.78 -18.55
C LEU A 595 -14.83 9.18 -19.48
N LEU A 596 -15.63 10.05 -20.09
CA LEU A 596 -16.65 9.70 -21.08
C LEU A 596 -16.00 9.61 -22.45
N HIS A 597 -16.20 8.50 -23.15
CA HIS A 597 -15.51 8.30 -24.42
C HIS A 597 -16.34 7.58 -25.48
N VAL A 598 -16.12 7.96 -26.75
CA VAL A 598 -16.72 7.27 -27.90
C VAL A 598 -16.02 5.91 -28.10
N PRO A 599 -16.72 4.83 -28.52
CA PRO A 599 -16.08 3.56 -28.84
C PRO A 599 -14.91 3.73 -29.82
N GLY A 600 -13.78 3.07 -29.51
CA GLY A 600 -12.62 3.05 -30.39
C GLY A 600 -11.71 4.28 -30.38
N CYS A 601 -11.93 5.28 -29.51
CA CYS A 601 -11.09 6.49 -29.39
C CYS A 601 -9.88 6.35 -28.43
N GLY A 602 -9.69 5.17 -27.83
CA GLY A 602 -8.61 4.90 -26.88
C GLY A 602 -8.88 5.37 -25.44
N GLY A 603 -10.15 5.40 -24.99
CA GLY A 603 -10.53 5.79 -23.62
C GLY A 603 -9.82 4.97 -22.54
N THR A 604 -9.97 3.64 -22.56
CA THR A 604 -9.27 2.72 -21.65
C THR A 604 -7.76 2.91 -21.70
N THR A 605 -7.19 3.12 -22.89
CA THR A 605 -5.75 3.40 -23.05
C THR A 605 -5.33 4.69 -22.36
N LEU A 606 -6.10 5.77 -22.49
CA LEU A 606 -5.84 7.03 -21.80
C LEU A 606 -5.95 6.89 -20.27
N ALA A 607 -6.95 6.15 -19.77
CA ALA A 607 -7.11 5.90 -18.35
C ALA A 607 -5.93 5.11 -17.78
N MET A 608 -5.53 4.01 -18.44
CA MET A 608 -4.34 3.24 -18.04
C MET A 608 -3.06 4.07 -18.15
N HIS A 609 -2.92 4.92 -19.17
CA HIS A 609 -1.78 5.83 -19.28
C HIS A 609 -1.73 6.83 -18.12
N THR A 610 -2.89 7.32 -17.67
CA THR A 610 -2.98 8.22 -16.51
C THR A 610 -2.46 7.52 -15.25
N LEU A 611 -2.86 6.27 -15.01
CA LEU A 611 -2.32 5.46 -13.90
C LEU A 611 -0.81 5.26 -14.04
N TRP A 612 -0.32 4.95 -15.24
CA TRP A 612 1.11 4.76 -15.51
C TRP A 612 1.95 6.02 -15.23
N ALA A 613 1.46 7.18 -15.65
CA ALA A 613 2.13 8.47 -15.44
C ALA A 613 2.10 8.92 -13.97
N LEU A 614 1.07 8.52 -13.22
CA LEU A 614 0.88 8.92 -11.82
C LEU A 614 1.37 7.87 -10.80
N LYS A 615 1.85 6.69 -11.23
CA LYS A 615 2.23 5.56 -10.35
C LYS A 615 3.29 5.90 -9.30
N ASP A 616 4.14 6.90 -9.55
CA ASP A 616 5.18 7.34 -8.61
C ASP A 616 4.64 8.30 -7.54
N ARG A 617 3.41 8.82 -7.73
CA ARG A 617 2.75 9.79 -6.85
C ARG A 617 1.44 9.29 -6.22
N PHE A 618 0.87 8.23 -6.79
CA PHE A 618 -0.40 7.63 -6.39
C PHE A 618 -0.26 6.13 -6.29
N ARG A 619 -0.92 5.52 -5.32
CA ARG A 619 -1.12 4.06 -5.31
C ARG A 619 -2.20 3.73 -6.34
N CYS A 620 -1.78 3.26 -7.51
CA CYS A 620 -2.68 3.01 -8.64
C CYS A 620 -3.21 1.57 -8.65
N ALA A 621 -4.49 1.40 -8.97
CA ALA A 621 -5.08 0.08 -9.14
C ALA A 621 -6.22 0.09 -10.19
N ILE A 622 -6.51 -1.05 -10.80
CA ILE A 622 -7.66 -1.28 -11.67
C ILE A 622 -8.63 -2.24 -10.99
N LEU A 623 -9.94 -1.97 -11.06
CA LEU A 623 -10.97 -2.93 -10.65
C LEU A 623 -11.02 -4.11 -11.63
N LYS A 624 -10.83 -5.34 -11.13
CA LYS A 624 -10.78 -6.55 -11.99
C LYS A 624 -12.14 -6.98 -12.51
N ASP A 625 -13.16 -6.91 -11.66
CA ASP A 625 -14.53 -7.35 -11.97
C ASP A 625 -15.54 -6.30 -11.53
N ASN A 626 -16.34 -5.84 -12.48
CA ASN A 626 -17.40 -4.87 -12.27
C ASN A 626 -18.59 -5.44 -11.46
N ASN A 627 -18.65 -6.76 -11.29
CA ASN A 627 -19.64 -7.45 -10.46
C ASN A 627 -19.14 -7.74 -9.04
N ALA A 628 -17.92 -7.34 -8.69
CA ALA A 628 -17.39 -7.50 -7.34
C ALA A 628 -18.26 -6.75 -6.31
N ASP A 629 -18.32 -7.27 -5.08
CA ASP A 629 -19.01 -6.60 -3.98
C ASP A 629 -18.36 -5.24 -3.71
N LEU A 630 -19.14 -4.16 -3.89
CA LEU A 630 -18.68 -2.79 -3.69
C LEU A 630 -18.19 -2.53 -2.27
N ALA A 631 -18.75 -3.23 -1.28
CA ALA A 631 -18.27 -3.13 0.09
C ALA A 631 -16.85 -3.70 0.21
N GLU A 632 -16.58 -4.87 -0.35
CA GLU A 632 -15.25 -5.47 -0.38
C GLU A 632 -14.25 -4.61 -1.16
N VAL A 633 -14.63 -4.08 -2.33
CA VAL A 633 -13.80 -3.15 -3.11
C VAL A 633 -13.43 -1.93 -2.27
N ALA A 634 -14.39 -1.33 -1.56
CA ALA A 634 -14.12 -0.20 -0.68
C ALA A 634 -13.18 -0.56 0.49
N ASP A 635 -13.25 -1.78 1.05
CA ASP A 635 -12.29 -2.23 2.07
C ASP A 635 -10.88 -2.34 1.51
N GLN A 636 -10.74 -2.96 0.33
CA GLN A 636 -9.44 -3.15 -0.31
C GLN A 636 -8.80 -1.83 -0.74
N VAL A 637 -9.59 -0.87 -1.24
CA VAL A 637 -9.12 0.48 -1.57
C VAL A 637 -8.61 1.21 -0.33
N VAL A 638 -9.37 1.18 0.78
CA VAL A 638 -8.93 1.81 2.03
C VAL A 638 -7.74 1.06 2.64
N LYS A 639 -7.67 -0.26 2.48
CA LYS A 639 -6.50 -1.05 2.89
C LYS A 639 -5.25 -0.65 2.10
N LEU A 640 -5.36 -0.47 0.79
CA LEU A 640 -4.28 0.02 -0.06
C LEU A 640 -3.87 1.45 0.31
N LEU A 641 -4.83 2.32 0.63
CA LEU A 641 -4.59 3.69 1.10
C LEU A 641 -3.78 3.70 2.41
N THR A 642 -4.16 2.87 3.39
CA THR A 642 -3.53 2.85 4.72
C THR A 642 -2.36 1.86 4.83
N TYR A 643 -1.94 1.20 3.75
CA TYR A 643 -0.88 0.20 3.81
C TYR A 643 0.44 0.82 4.31
N VAL A 644 1.06 0.19 5.31
CA VAL A 644 2.27 0.62 6.07
C VAL A 644 2.07 1.86 6.96
N TYR A 645 1.04 2.66 6.76
CA TYR A 645 0.79 3.84 7.58
C TYR A 645 -0.02 3.48 8.84
N LYS A 646 0.61 3.64 10.01
CA LYS A 646 -0.06 3.65 11.32
C LYS A 646 -0.59 5.04 11.72
N GLU A 647 -0.18 6.09 11.01
CA GLU A 647 -0.59 7.48 11.25
C GLU A 647 -2.03 7.75 10.77
N GLN A 648 -2.70 8.74 11.36
CA GLN A 648 -4.07 9.13 11.01
C GLN A 648 -4.22 9.71 9.59
N LEU A 649 -3.11 10.12 8.97
CA LEU A 649 -3.08 10.77 7.66
C LEU A 649 -2.26 9.95 6.66
N PRO A 650 -2.91 9.32 5.65
CA PRO A 650 -2.20 8.68 4.55
C PRO A 650 -1.38 9.72 3.78
N ARG A 651 -0.11 9.42 3.51
CA ARG A 651 0.81 10.34 2.79
C ARG A 651 0.66 10.26 1.27
N VAL A 652 0.03 9.19 0.76
CA VAL A 652 -0.10 8.94 -0.68
C VAL A 652 -1.54 8.54 -1.03
N PRO A 653 -2.23 9.31 -1.90
CA PRO A 653 -3.59 8.99 -2.32
C PRO A 653 -3.66 7.75 -3.24
N VAL A 654 -4.84 7.14 -3.30
CA VAL A 654 -5.15 6.02 -4.21
C VAL A 654 -5.82 6.54 -5.48
N MET A 655 -5.42 6.01 -6.64
CA MET A 655 -6.09 6.23 -7.92
C MET A 655 -6.65 4.88 -8.41
N LEU A 656 -7.97 4.71 -8.29
CA LEU A 656 -8.67 3.50 -8.75
C LEU A 656 -9.30 3.75 -10.12
N MET A 657 -8.89 2.97 -11.11
CA MET A 657 -9.54 2.94 -12.43
C MET A 657 -10.66 1.92 -12.44
N ILE A 658 -11.81 2.34 -12.99
CA ILE A 658 -12.96 1.48 -13.27
C ILE A 658 -13.16 1.50 -14.78
N ASP A 659 -13.11 0.34 -15.44
CA ASP A 659 -13.20 0.22 -16.91
C ASP A 659 -14.54 -0.39 -17.31
N ASP A 660 -15.21 0.19 -18.32
CA ASP A 660 -16.41 -0.39 -18.95
C ASP A 660 -17.60 -0.54 -17.98
N PHE A 661 -17.81 0.47 -17.14
CA PHE A 661 -18.83 0.48 -16.09
C PHE A 661 -19.96 1.46 -16.42
N ASP A 662 -21.03 0.95 -17.04
CA ASP A 662 -22.13 1.76 -17.57
C ASP A 662 -23.13 2.23 -16.48
N ASP A 663 -23.02 1.69 -15.27
CA ASP A 663 -23.94 1.95 -14.15
C ASP A 663 -23.40 3.05 -13.22
N MET A 664 -23.78 4.31 -13.48
CA MET A 664 -23.35 5.42 -12.62
C MET A 664 -23.81 5.29 -11.16
N GLU A 665 -24.95 4.66 -10.89
CA GLU A 665 -25.49 4.56 -9.52
C GLU A 665 -24.55 3.74 -8.64
N LYS A 666 -24.04 2.63 -9.17
CA LYS A 666 -23.05 1.81 -8.47
C LYS A 666 -21.71 2.54 -8.27
N VAL A 667 -21.27 3.39 -9.21
CA VAL A 667 -20.05 4.22 -9.03
C VAL A 667 -20.23 5.20 -7.88
N PHE A 668 -21.39 5.88 -7.81
CA PHE A 668 -21.71 6.77 -6.69
C PHE A 668 -21.85 6.00 -5.37
N ALA A 669 -22.44 4.81 -5.39
CA ALA A 669 -22.53 3.95 -4.20
C ALA A 669 -21.12 3.56 -3.70
N LEU A 670 -20.21 3.18 -4.60
CA LEU A 670 -18.82 2.89 -4.26
C LEU A 670 -18.10 4.11 -3.67
N GLN A 671 -18.29 5.30 -4.27
CA GLN A 671 -17.75 6.55 -3.73
C GLN A 671 -18.20 6.78 -2.28
N GLN A 672 -19.50 6.65 -2.00
CA GLN A 672 -20.06 6.80 -0.65
C GLN A 672 -19.54 5.74 0.32
N LEU A 673 -19.41 4.49 -0.11
CA LEU A 673 -18.85 3.41 0.71
C LEU A 673 -17.39 3.70 1.12
N ILE A 674 -16.58 4.20 0.18
CA ILE A 674 -15.19 4.60 0.45
C ILE A 674 -15.15 5.77 1.44
N GLU A 675 -15.96 6.80 1.25
CA GLU A 675 -16.04 7.93 2.18
C GLU A 675 -16.44 7.50 3.59
N ASN A 676 -17.44 6.63 3.70
CA ASN A 676 -17.91 6.10 4.98
C ASN A 676 -16.81 5.28 5.67
N LYS A 677 -16.02 4.50 4.93
CA LYS A 677 -14.88 3.76 5.49
C LYS A 677 -13.74 4.66 5.93
N CYS A 678 -13.45 5.72 5.16
CA CYS A 678 -12.46 6.73 5.55
C CYS A 678 -12.88 7.43 6.87
N LYS A 679 -14.16 7.81 6.99
CA LYS A 679 -14.72 8.39 8.23
C LYS A 679 -14.61 7.42 9.41
N LYS A 680 -14.98 6.15 9.24
CA LYS A 680 -14.87 5.11 10.29
C LYS A 680 -13.44 4.89 10.76
N LYS A 681 -12.44 5.05 9.88
CA LYS A 681 -11.02 4.94 10.23
C LYS A 681 -10.41 6.27 10.72
N ASN A 682 -11.22 7.31 10.97
CA ASN A 682 -10.77 8.64 11.36
C ASN A 682 -9.71 9.25 10.41
N ILE A 683 -9.80 8.95 9.12
CA ILE A 683 -8.97 9.59 8.09
C ILE A 683 -9.55 10.99 7.85
N GLN A 684 -9.19 11.94 8.72
CA GLN A 684 -9.51 13.36 8.54
C GLN A 684 -8.62 13.91 7.43
N SER A 685 -9.16 14.46 6.35
CA SER A 685 -8.31 14.97 5.27
C SER A 685 -8.73 16.34 4.81
N LYS A 686 -7.74 17.24 4.69
CA LYS A 686 -7.87 18.55 4.05
C LYS A 686 -7.80 18.48 2.51
N SER A 687 -7.45 17.30 1.97
CA SER A 687 -7.33 17.02 0.54
C SER A 687 -7.93 15.64 0.18
N PRO A 688 -8.20 15.35 -1.10
CA PRO A 688 -8.71 14.04 -1.48
C PRO A 688 -7.69 12.92 -1.29
N GLN A 689 -8.18 11.78 -0.80
CA GLN A 689 -7.36 10.59 -0.48
C GLN A 689 -7.57 9.46 -1.49
N VAL A 690 -8.73 9.44 -2.15
CA VAL A 690 -9.06 8.47 -3.19
C VAL A 690 -9.60 9.21 -4.42
N PHE A 691 -9.11 8.82 -5.59
CA PHE A 691 -9.61 9.25 -6.89
C PHE A 691 -10.19 8.05 -7.61
N LEU A 692 -11.44 8.16 -8.02
CA LEU A 692 -12.11 7.18 -8.89
C LEU A 692 -12.02 7.69 -10.32
N LEU A 693 -11.23 7.03 -11.16
CA LEU A 693 -11.16 7.29 -12.60
C LEU A 693 -12.10 6.33 -13.31
N ASN A 694 -13.36 6.75 -13.49
CA ASN A 694 -14.36 5.95 -14.18
C ASN A 694 -14.25 6.14 -15.70
N CYS A 695 -13.94 5.09 -16.43
CA CYS A 695 -13.85 5.07 -17.89
C CYS A 695 -15.14 4.48 -18.47
N MET A 696 -16.00 5.36 -18.99
CA MET A 696 -17.35 5.02 -19.46
C MET A 696 -17.51 5.27 -20.96
N ARG A 697 -18.15 4.30 -21.64
CA ARG A 697 -18.48 4.40 -23.07
C ARG A 697 -19.77 5.21 -23.23
N SER A 698 -19.77 6.14 -24.18
CA SER A 698 -20.96 6.90 -24.54
C SER A 698 -20.99 7.20 -26.04
N GLU A 699 -22.12 6.91 -26.69
CA GLU A 699 -22.39 7.28 -28.09
C GLU A 699 -22.60 8.80 -28.24
N SER A 700 -23.00 9.50 -27.17
CA SER A 700 -23.30 10.93 -27.17
C SER A 700 -22.83 11.62 -25.87
N PRO A 701 -21.51 11.80 -25.67
CA PRO A 701 -20.93 12.26 -24.41
C PRO A 701 -21.28 13.72 -24.03
N GLU A 702 -22.04 14.45 -24.84
CA GLU A 702 -22.39 15.87 -24.66
C GLU A 702 -23.74 16.07 -23.94
N LEU A 703 -24.56 15.02 -23.83
CA LEU A 703 -25.94 15.09 -23.32
C LEU A 703 -26.08 14.73 -21.83
N THR A 704 -25.01 14.30 -21.15
CA THR A 704 -25.06 13.91 -19.74
C THR A 704 -24.92 15.13 -18.83
N GLY A 705 -25.97 15.43 -18.05
CA GLY A 705 -26.03 16.57 -17.13
C GLY A 705 -24.82 16.67 -16.20
N THR A 706 -24.37 17.90 -15.96
CA THR A 706 -23.24 18.22 -15.07
C THR A 706 -23.74 18.33 -13.62
N THR A 707 -23.26 17.46 -12.74
CA THR A 707 -23.30 17.67 -11.29
C THR A 707 -22.12 18.55 -10.88
N LYS A 708 -22.30 19.42 -9.87
CA LYS A 708 -21.25 20.39 -9.45
C LYS A 708 -19.97 19.73 -8.91
N ASP A 709 -20.02 18.47 -8.51
CA ASP A 709 -18.95 17.77 -7.79
C ASP A 709 -18.21 16.71 -8.63
N THR A 710 -18.54 16.54 -9.91
CA THR A 710 -17.92 15.53 -10.79
C THR A 710 -17.14 16.17 -11.92
N VAL A 711 -15.87 15.80 -12.10
CA VAL A 711 -15.06 16.28 -13.22
C VAL A 711 -15.27 15.38 -14.42
N GLN A 712 -15.94 15.89 -15.44
CA GLN A 712 -16.16 15.18 -16.70
C GLN A 712 -15.04 15.47 -17.70
N ILE A 713 -14.47 14.39 -18.27
CA ILE A 713 -13.46 14.42 -19.32
C ILE A 713 -14.06 13.72 -20.54
N ILE A 714 -14.33 14.46 -21.61
CA ILE A 714 -14.93 13.90 -22.83
C ILE A 714 -13.84 13.56 -23.83
N LEU A 715 -13.68 12.31 -24.23
CA LEU A 715 -12.75 11.87 -25.26
C LEU A 715 -13.51 11.50 -26.55
N LYS A 716 -13.24 12.25 -27.62
CA LYS A 716 -13.78 12.01 -28.96
C LYS A 716 -12.76 11.30 -29.86
N ASN A 717 -13.21 10.81 -31.01
CA ASN A 717 -12.38 10.24 -32.08
C ASN A 717 -11.48 11.27 -32.80
N GLU A 718 -11.34 12.49 -32.29
CA GLU A 718 -10.53 13.53 -32.89
C GLU A 718 -9.07 13.45 -32.40
N LEU A 719 -8.15 13.52 -33.36
CA LEU A 719 -6.71 13.62 -33.15
C LEU A 719 -6.29 15.06 -33.40
N SER A 720 -5.49 15.61 -32.49
CA SER A 720 -4.77 16.88 -32.68
C SER A 720 -3.72 16.76 -33.77
N ASP A 721 -3.31 17.90 -34.33
CA ASP A 721 -2.31 17.95 -35.41
C ASP A 721 -0.97 17.31 -35.02
N GLU A 722 -0.56 17.44 -33.75
CA GLU A 722 0.64 16.78 -33.24
C GLU A 722 0.50 15.27 -33.15
N GLU A 723 -0.67 14.76 -32.74
CA GLU A 723 -0.95 13.33 -32.72
C GLU A 723 -0.93 12.77 -34.14
N GLN A 724 -1.61 13.44 -35.09
CA GLN A 724 -1.64 13.04 -36.50
C GLN A 724 -0.24 12.97 -37.11
N LYS A 725 0.61 13.97 -36.88
CA LYS A 725 2.01 13.96 -37.32
C LYS A 725 2.82 12.80 -36.74
N ARG A 726 2.55 12.40 -35.49
CA ARG A 726 3.22 11.26 -34.86
C ARG A 726 2.73 9.91 -35.41
N PHE A 727 1.45 9.81 -35.77
CA PHE A 727 0.91 8.64 -36.47
C PHE A 727 1.53 8.48 -37.87
N SER A 728 1.74 9.58 -38.59
CA SER A 728 2.33 9.53 -39.94
C SER A 728 3.82 9.20 -39.98
N LEU A 729 4.55 9.30 -38.86
CA LEU A 729 6.01 9.03 -38.81
C LEU A 729 6.34 7.55 -38.53
N LYS A 730 5.35 6.69 -38.27
CA LYS A 730 5.53 5.27 -37.90
C LYS A 730 5.46 4.30 -39.09
N GLU A 731 5.84 4.74 -40.29
CA GLU A 731 5.61 4.06 -41.59
C GLU A 731 6.23 2.65 -41.78
N THR A 732 6.94 2.09 -40.80
CA THR A 732 7.68 0.82 -40.96
C THR A 732 6.88 -0.45 -40.66
N VAL A 733 5.67 -0.37 -40.11
CA VAL A 733 4.79 -1.56 -39.94
C VAL A 733 3.57 -1.36 -40.82
N GLU A 734 3.71 -1.79 -42.08
CA GLU A 734 2.70 -1.94 -43.13
C GLU A 734 1.42 -1.10 -42.92
N THR A 735 1.42 0.09 -43.55
CA THR A 735 0.32 0.95 -44.08
C THR A 735 -1.15 0.71 -43.66
N PHE A 736 -1.58 -0.52 -43.43
CA PHE A 736 -2.90 -0.92 -43.00
C PHE A 736 -3.29 -0.42 -41.59
N TYR A 737 -2.38 -0.50 -40.61
CA TYR A 737 -2.68 -0.22 -39.20
C TYR A 737 -2.67 1.28 -38.85
N ALA A 738 -1.78 2.04 -39.49
CA ALA A 738 -1.79 3.50 -39.43
C ALA A 738 -3.12 4.09 -39.96
N PHE A 739 -3.70 3.45 -40.99
CA PHE A 739 -4.94 3.85 -41.62
C PHE A 739 -6.20 3.50 -40.80
N MET A 740 -6.22 2.34 -40.13
CA MET A 740 -7.29 1.93 -39.21
C MET A 740 -7.45 2.88 -38.00
N LEU A 741 -6.39 3.60 -37.61
CA LEU A 741 -6.37 4.52 -36.47
C LEU A 741 -6.79 5.95 -36.84
N THR A 742 -6.73 6.33 -38.12
CA THR A 742 -7.26 7.61 -38.65
C THR A 742 -8.79 7.62 -38.83
N LYS A 743 -9.51 6.99 -37.90
CA LYS A 743 -10.92 6.54 -37.89
C LYS A 743 -12.04 7.47 -38.40
N LYS A 744 -11.78 8.69 -38.87
CA LYS A 744 -12.80 9.52 -39.55
C LYS A 744 -12.83 9.38 -41.08
N ASN A 745 -11.89 8.67 -41.72
CA ASN A 745 -11.83 8.55 -43.19
C ASN A 745 -11.58 7.11 -43.70
N LEU A 746 -12.16 6.09 -43.08
CA LEU A 746 -12.23 4.76 -43.71
C LEU A 746 -13.19 4.84 -44.91
N LYS A 747 -12.67 5.31 -46.05
CA LYS A 747 -13.41 5.29 -47.31
C LYS A 747 -13.81 3.84 -47.59
N PRO A 748 -15.09 3.54 -47.89
CA PRO A 748 -15.54 2.20 -48.24
C PRO A 748 -14.67 1.55 -49.31
N GLU A 749 -14.22 2.34 -50.29
CA GLU A 749 -13.31 1.98 -51.38
C GLU A 749 -12.00 1.32 -50.91
N TYR A 750 -11.46 1.73 -49.76
CA TYR A 750 -10.22 1.14 -49.22
C TYR A 750 -10.49 -0.21 -48.56
N ILE A 751 -11.58 -0.33 -47.79
CA ILE A 751 -11.96 -1.60 -47.18
C ILE A 751 -12.21 -2.62 -48.29
N GLU A 752 -12.93 -2.21 -49.33
CA GLU A 752 -13.17 -3.02 -50.52
C GLU A 752 -11.84 -3.44 -51.17
N ASN A 753 -10.90 -2.53 -51.41
CA ASN A 753 -9.59 -2.88 -51.98
C ASN A 753 -8.77 -3.83 -51.11
N VAL A 754 -8.74 -3.65 -49.79
CA VAL A 754 -7.99 -4.56 -48.91
C VAL A 754 -8.66 -5.93 -48.89
N VAL A 755 -9.97 -5.98 -48.70
CA VAL A 755 -10.71 -7.24 -48.68
C VAL A 755 -10.56 -7.97 -50.01
N HIS A 756 -10.70 -7.28 -51.14
CA HIS A 756 -10.54 -7.84 -52.49
C HIS A 756 -9.12 -8.40 -52.71
N ASN A 757 -8.07 -7.63 -52.34
CA ASN A 757 -6.70 -8.08 -52.51
C ASN A 757 -6.34 -9.23 -51.57
N THR A 758 -6.78 -9.18 -50.31
CA THR A 758 -6.51 -10.21 -49.31
C THR A 758 -7.27 -11.50 -49.60
N LEU A 759 -8.51 -11.43 -50.08
CA LEU A 759 -9.31 -12.61 -50.44
C LEU A 759 -9.02 -13.12 -51.86
N ARG A 760 -8.08 -12.54 -52.62
CA ARG A 760 -7.82 -12.95 -54.02
C ARG A 760 -7.44 -14.43 -54.16
N SER A 761 -6.73 -14.99 -53.19
CA SER A 761 -6.28 -16.39 -53.16
C SER A 761 -7.17 -17.29 -52.32
N PHE A 762 -8.31 -16.78 -51.84
CA PHE A 762 -9.25 -17.54 -51.01
C PHE A 762 -9.70 -18.83 -51.69
N ASN A 763 -9.62 -19.94 -50.94
CA ASN A 763 -10.05 -21.24 -51.41
C ASN A 763 -10.69 -22.02 -50.26
N ILE A 764 -12.00 -22.26 -50.34
CA ILE A 764 -12.78 -22.95 -49.30
C ILE A 764 -12.31 -24.39 -49.01
N ASN A 765 -11.50 -24.99 -49.87
CA ASN A 765 -10.92 -26.33 -49.62
C ASN A 765 -9.73 -26.29 -48.65
N GLN A 766 -9.19 -25.11 -48.35
CA GLN A 766 -8.12 -24.93 -47.38
C GLN A 766 -8.68 -24.62 -45.99
N LYS A 767 -8.14 -25.28 -44.97
CA LYS A 767 -8.61 -25.14 -43.58
C LYS A 767 -8.51 -23.70 -43.04
N HIS A 768 -7.44 -22.97 -43.36
CA HIS A 768 -7.29 -21.59 -42.89
C HIS A 768 -8.32 -20.64 -43.55
N SER A 769 -8.72 -20.90 -44.80
CA SER A 769 -9.79 -20.18 -45.51
C SER A 769 -11.18 -20.50 -44.92
N GLN A 770 -11.45 -21.77 -44.61
CA GLN A 770 -12.66 -22.22 -43.91
C GLN A 770 -12.82 -21.50 -42.56
N LEU A 771 -11.74 -21.41 -41.79
CA LEU A 771 -11.74 -20.77 -40.49
C LEU A 771 -11.99 -19.26 -40.60
N LEU A 772 -11.41 -18.59 -41.60
CA LEU A 772 -11.69 -17.18 -41.88
C LEU A 772 -13.17 -16.96 -42.24
N ALA A 773 -13.74 -17.82 -43.09
CA ALA A 773 -15.15 -17.70 -43.49
C ALA A 773 -16.09 -17.82 -42.28
N VAL A 774 -15.85 -18.80 -41.41
CA VAL A 774 -16.58 -18.96 -40.14
C VAL A 774 -16.45 -17.73 -39.25
N LEU A 775 -15.22 -17.23 -39.06
CA LEU A 775 -14.96 -16.07 -38.20
C LEU A 775 -15.65 -14.80 -38.74
N THR A 776 -15.65 -14.65 -40.07
CA THR A 776 -16.29 -13.58 -40.82
C THR A 776 -17.80 -13.62 -40.64
N LEU A 777 -18.43 -14.78 -40.80
CA LEU A 777 -19.87 -14.96 -40.57
C LEU A 777 -20.24 -14.61 -39.12
N LEU A 778 -19.52 -15.17 -38.15
CA LEU A 778 -19.76 -14.91 -36.73
C LEU A 778 -19.65 -13.41 -36.41
N ASN A 779 -18.59 -12.73 -36.84
CA ASN A 779 -18.36 -11.33 -36.53
C ASN A 779 -19.26 -10.35 -37.33
N ALA A 780 -19.85 -10.78 -38.45
CA ALA A 780 -20.79 -9.97 -39.22
C ALA A 780 -22.17 -9.90 -38.54
N TYR A 781 -22.59 -10.99 -37.88
CA TYR A 781 -23.90 -11.11 -37.21
C TYR A 781 -23.81 -11.01 -35.67
N CYS A 782 -22.62 -11.10 -35.07
CA CYS A 782 -22.35 -10.93 -33.65
C CYS A 782 -20.97 -10.27 -33.43
N GLU A 783 -20.95 -8.97 -33.12
CA GLU A 783 -19.70 -8.18 -33.06
C GLU A 783 -18.70 -8.66 -31.98
N ASP A 784 -19.19 -9.32 -30.94
CA ASP A 784 -18.39 -9.86 -29.83
C ASP A 784 -18.01 -11.34 -30.01
N ALA A 785 -18.37 -11.96 -31.15
CA ALA A 785 -18.05 -13.35 -31.41
C ALA A 785 -16.55 -13.58 -31.61
N SER A 786 -16.02 -14.62 -30.99
CA SER A 786 -14.61 -14.99 -31.09
C SER A 786 -14.42 -16.50 -30.97
N LEU A 787 -13.36 -17.02 -31.59
CA LEU A 787 -13.01 -18.44 -31.55
C LEU A 787 -11.84 -18.68 -30.60
N PRO A 788 -11.90 -19.65 -29.67
CA PRO A 788 -10.76 -19.99 -28.84
C PRO A 788 -9.52 -20.36 -29.68
N VAL A 789 -8.34 -19.90 -29.25
CA VAL A 789 -7.06 -20.21 -29.92
C VAL A 789 -6.82 -21.72 -29.99
N SER A 790 -7.18 -22.47 -28.94
CA SER A 790 -7.10 -23.94 -28.93
C SER A 790 -7.93 -24.59 -30.03
N LEU A 791 -9.15 -24.09 -30.26
CA LEU A 791 -10.05 -24.57 -31.29
C LEU A 791 -9.48 -24.30 -32.70
N CYS A 792 -8.96 -23.08 -32.91
CA CYS A 792 -8.29 -22.74 -34.16
C CYS A 792 -7.06 -23.64 -34.40
N GLN A 793 -6.29 -23.97 -33.37
CA GLN A 793 -5.11 -24.83 -33.49
C GLN A 793 -5.46 -26.26 -33.87
N GLU A 794 -6.47 -26.83 -33.22
CA GLU A 794 -6.95 -28.18 -33.49
C GLU A 794 -7.54 -28.30 -34.91
N PHE A 795 -8.38 -27.35 -35.30
CA PHE A 795 -8.96 -27.31 -36.64
C PHE A 795 -7.86 -27.28 -37.72
N LEU A 796 -6.84 -26.45 -37.52
CA LEU A 796 -5.65 -26.35 -38.39
C LEU A 796 -4.67 -27.54 -38.25
N SER A 797 -5.00 -28.58 -37.46
CA SER A 797 -4.18 -29.77 -37.22
C SER A 797 -2.78 -29.47 -36.68
N LEU A 798 -2.67 -28.47 -35.79
CA LEU A 798 -1.41 -28.11 -35.15
C LEU A 798 -1.14 -29.02 -33.95
N HIS A 799 -0.14 -29.90 -34.05
CA HIS A 799 0.37 -30.59 -32.87
C HIS A 799 0.96 -29.58 -31.88
N PRO A 800 0.67 -29.71 -30.57
CA PRO A 800 1.26 -28.86 -29.55
C PRO A 800 2.77 -29.16 -29.47
N LYS A 801 3.60 -28.40 -30.18
CA LYS A 801 5.03 -28.38 -29.89
C LYS A 801 5.25 -27.61 -28.58
N PRO A 802 5.88 -28.23 -27.58
CA PRO A 802 6.21 -27.51 -26.36
C PRO A 802 7.38 -26.57 -26.65
N ILE A 803 7.21 -25.32 -26.21
CA ILE A 803 8.26 -24.37 -25.80
C ILE A 803 8.96 -23.59 -26.95
N LEU A 804 8.79 -22.26 -26.87
CA LEU A 804 9.70 -21.21 -27.35
C LEU A 804 9.83 -21.01 -28.88
N GLY A 805 8.94 -20.19 -29.45
CA GLY A 805 9.19 -19.46 -30.69
C GLY A 805 8.33 -19.84 -31.91
N THR A 806 7.72 -18.80 -32.49
CA THR A 806 7.32 -18.62 -33.91
C THR A 806 6.27 -19.56 -34.51
N GLY A 807 5.07 -19.56 -33.93
CA GLY A 807 3.89 -20.07 -34.61
C GLY A 807 2.63 -19.53 -33.95
N SER A 808 2.43 -18.21 -33.99
CA SER A 808 1.14 -17.65 -33.57
C SER A 808 0.02 -18.26 -34.44
N VAL A 809 -1.16 -18.50 -33.88
CA VAL A 809 -2.32 -18.94 -34.70
C VAL A 809 -2.55 -17.97 -35.86
N GLN A 810 -2.23 -16.69 -35.67
CA GLN A 810 -2.31 -15.65 -36.68
C GLN A 810 -1.42 -15.94 -37.91
N GLU A 811 -0.20 -16.43 -37.75
CA GLU A 811 0.69 -16.81 -38.87
C GLU A 811 0.09 -17.94 -39.72
N ARG A 812 -0.77 -18.79 -39.14
CA ARG A 812 -1.43 -19.91 -39.84
C ARG A 812 -2.69 -19.51 -40.59
N PHE A 813 -3.17 -18.28 -40.42
CA PHE A 813 -4.13 -17.66 -41.33
C PHE A 813 -3.46 -17.11 -42.60
N GLU A 814 -2.13 -17.25 -42.72
CA GLU A 814 -1.36 -16.91 -43.92
C GLU A 814 -1.64 -15.46 -44.37
N GLU A 815 -2.07 -15.29 -45.63
CA GLU A 815 -2.45 -14.01 -46.23
C GLU A 815 -3.63 -13.31 -45.53
N PHE A 816 -4.47 -14.06 -44.79
CA PHE A 816 -5.62 -13.52 -44.05
C PHE A 816 -5.27 -12.99 -42.66
N SER A 817 -4.02 -13.14 -42.23
CA SER A 817 -3.53 -12.69 -40.92
C SER A 817 -3.80 -11.20 -40.64
N ASN A 818 -3.92 -10.38 -41.68
CA ASN A 818 -4.21 -8.95 -41.58
C ASN A 818 -5.67 -8.62 -41.25
N LEU A 819 -6.60 -9.58 -41.43
CA LEU A 819 -8.03 -9.44 -41.16
C LEU A 819 -8.45 -9.88 -39.75
N ILE A 820 -7.53 -10.44 -38.97
CA ILE A 820 -7.81 -11.05 -37.66
C ILE A 820 -6.95 -10.48 -36.53
N CYS A 821 -7.45 -10.58 -35.30
CA CYS A 821 -6.73 -10.21 -34.08
C CYS A 821 -6.92 -11.25 -32.96
N CYS A 822 -5.92 -11.34 -32.08
CA CYS A 822 -5.97 -12.18 -30.87
C CYS A 822 -6.36 -11.32 -29.67
N THR A 823 -7.31 -11.79 -28.87
CA THR A 823 -7.78 -11.16 -27.64
C THR A 823 -7.82 -12.15 -26.49
N THR A 824 -7.86 -11.66 -25.25
CA THR A 824 -8.10 -12.48 -24.05
C THR A 824 -9.60 -12.57 -23.79
N VAL A 825 -10.10 -13.74 -23.39
CA VAL A 825 -11.53 -13.97 -23.11
C VAL A 825 -11.91 -13.35 -21.75
N LYS A 826 -12.97 -12.54 -21.67
CA LYS A 826 -13.48 -11.96 -20.41
C LYS A 826 -13.94 -13.11 -19.48
N GLY A 827 -13.41 -13.17 -18.26
CA GLY A 827 -13.82 -14.14 -17.22
C GLY A 827 -12.98 -15.43 -17.14
N GLU A 828 -12.06 -15.68 -18.06
CA GLU A 828 -11.19 -16.86 -18.04
C GLU A 828 -9.70 -16.48 -18.06
N VAL A 829 -8.97 -16.81 -16.99
CA VAL A 829 -7.55 -16.45 -16.84
C VAL A 829 -6.69 -17.23 -17.84
N GLY A 830 -6.00 -16.51 -18.74
CA GLY A 830 -4.99 -17.08 -19.63
C GLY A 830 -5.51 -17.65 -20.96
N LYS A 831 -6.83 -17.70 -21.18
CA LYS A 831 -7.40 -18.17 -22.45
C LYS A 831 -7.43 -17.04 -23.50
N ARG A 832 -6.88 -17.35 -24.68
CA ARG A 832 -6.85 -16.45 -25.84
C ARG A 832 -7.88 -16.89 -26.87
N ALA A 833 -8.46 -15.93 -27.59
CA ALA A 833 -9.38 -16.13 -28.69
C ALA A 833 -8.98 -15.27 -29.90
N VAL A 834 -9.41 -15.70 -31.09
CA VAL A 834 -9.23 -15.01 -32.38
C VAL A 834 -10.57 -14.39 -32.78
N LYS A 835 -10.54 -13.16 -33.30
CA LYS A 835 -11.72 -12.48 -33.87
C LYS A 835 -11.35 -11.61 -35.07
N MET A 836 -12.35 -11.12 -35.81
CA MET A 836 -12.11 -10.18 -36.90
C MET A 836 -11.64 -8.83 -36.33
N ILE A 837 -10.73 -8.15 -37.04
CA ILE A 837 -10.21 -6.83 -36.63
C ILE A 837 -11.33 -5.79 -36.42
N HIS A 838 -12.42 -5.90 -37.19
CA HIS A 838 -13.54 -4.96 -37.17
C HIS A 838 -14.78 -5.54 -37.86
N PRO A 839 -16.02 -5.28 -37.36
CA PRO A 839 -17.26 -5.77 -37.96
C PRO A 839 -17.46 -5.36 -39.44
N ASN A 840 -17.06 -4.13 -39.82
CA ASN A 840 -17.15 -3.69 -41.22
C ASN A 840 -16.29 -4.53 -42.18
N PHE A 841 -15.11 -5.00 -41.75
CA PHE A 841 -14.32 -5.92 -42.55
C PHE A 841 -15.03 -7.26 -42.66
N ALA A 842 -15.64 -7.77 -41.57
CA ALA A 842 -16.43 -8.99 -41.61
C ALA A 842 -17.60 -8.90 -42.62
N LYS A 843 -18.37 -7.80 -42.58
CA LYS A 843 -19.47 -7.56 -43.54
C LYS A 843 -18.99 -7.48 -44.99
N ARG A 844 -17.88 -6.79 -45.25
CA ARG A 844 -17.32 -6.69 -46.61
C ARG A 844 -16.68 -7.99 -47.08
N CYS A 845 -16.03 -8.75 -46.20
CA CYS A 845 -15.55 -10.09 -46.51
C CYS A 845 -16.70 -11.03 -46.92
N LEU A 846 -17.85 -11.00 -46.23
CA LEU A 846 -19.02 -11.78 -46.67
C LEU A 846 -19.46 -11.42 -48.10
N GLN A 847 -19.53 -10.11 -48.41
CA GLN A 847 -19.90 -9.66 -49.75
C GLN A 847 -18.90 -10.10 -50.83
N GLU A 848 -17.60 -10.06 -50.54
CA GLU A 848 -16.55 -10.49 -51.47
C GLU A 848 -16.56 -12.01 -51.68
N LEU A 849 -16.80 -12.79 -50.62
CA LEU A 849 -16.94 -14.25 -50.71
C LEU A 849 -18.12 -14.66 -51.59
N GLU A 850 -19.26 -13.97 -51.46
CA GLU A 850 -20.46 -14.18 -52.27
C GLU A 850 -20.22 -13.80 -53.75
N THR A 851 -19.66 -12.61 -53.99
CA THR A 851 -19.55 -12.05 -55.34
C THR A 851 -18.42 -12.66 -56.17
N THR A 852 -17.21 -12.77 -55.60
CA THR A 852 -15.99 -13.21 -56.29
C THR A 852 -15.79 -14.73 -56.20
N HIS A 853 -16.02 -15.32 -55.02
CA HIS A 853 -15.75 -16.75 -54.76
C HIS A 853 -16.98 -17.65 -54.88
N LYS A 854 -18.17 -17.07 -55.07
CA LYS A 854 -19.46 -17.80 -55.18
C LYS A 854 -19.76 -18.67 -53.96
N ILE A 855 -19.34 -18.22 -52.78
CA ILE A 855 -19.59 -18.88 -51.51
C ILE A 855 -20.71 -18.15 -50.81
N THR A 856 -21.80 -18.87 -50.57
CA THR A 856 -23.02 -18.28 -50.02
C THR A 856 -22.99 -18.28 -48.49
N LYS A 857 -23.84 -17.46 -47.86
CA LYS A 857 -24.00 -17.50 -46.39
C LYS A 857 -24.49 -18.87 -45.92
N ALA A 858 -25.28 -19.57 -46.74
CA ALA A 858 -25.69 -20.94 -46.47
C ALA A 858 -24.50 -21.91 -46.44
N ASP A 859 -23.56 -21.80 -47.36
CA ASP A 859 -22.37 -22.67 -47.42
C ASP A 859 -21.51 -22.52 -46.16
N ILE A 860 -21.26 -21.28 -45.74
CA ILE A 860 -20.47 -20.99 -44.53
C ILE A 860 -21.22 -21.43 -43.27
N THR A 861 -22.54 -21.23 -43.23
CA THR A 861 -23.37 -21.65 -42.09
C THR A 861 -23.41 -23.18 -41.98
N ASN A 862 -23.55 -23.89 -43.10
CA ASN A 862 -23.48 -25.34 -43.14
C ASN A 862 -22.10 -25.84 -42.69
N LEU A 863 -21.02 -25.25 -43.20
CA LEU A 863 -19.66 -25.56 -42.74
C LEU A 863 -19.52 -25.40 -41.21
N LEU A 864 -20.04 -24.32 -40.64
CA LEU A 864 -20.05 -24.09 -39.19
C LEU A 864 -20.90 -25.11 -38.42
N LEU A 865 -21.97 -25.64 -39.01
CA LEU A 865 -22.90 -26.55 -38.36
C LEU A 865 -22.52 -28.03 -38.50
N THR A 866 -21.87 -28.43 -39.60
CA THR A 866 -21.55 -29.82 -39.90
C THR A 866 -20.12 -30.23 -39.52
N THR A 867 -19.24 -29.27 -39.23
CA THR A 867 -17.85 -29.55 -38.81
C THR A 867 -17.82 -29.96 -37.34
N GLU A 868 -17.58 -31.25 -37.06
CA GLU A 868 -17.56 -31.79 -35.69
C GLU A 868 -16.40 -31.25 -34.84
N GLU A 869 -15.25 -30.97 -35.46
CA GLU A 869 -14.07 -30.46 -34.76
C GLU A 869 -14.34 -29.14 -34.01
N PHE A 870 -15.34 -28.35 -34.43
CA PHE A 870 -15.73 -27.13 -33.72
C PHE A 870 -16.47 -27.38 -32.38
N TYR A 871 -16.97 -28.60 -32.16
CA TYR A 871 -17.86 -28.91 -31.02
C TYR A 871 -17.42 -30.15 -30.20
N GLU A 872 -16.42 -30.90 -30.65
CA GLU A 872 -15.83 -32.03 -29.92
C GLU A 872 -14.96 -31.59 -28.72
N ASN A 873 -14.30 -30.43 -28.82
CA ASN A 873 -13.38 -29.95 -27.79
C ASN A 873 -14.12 -29.48 -26.51
N LYS A 874 -13.58 -29.80 -25.33
CA LYS A 874 -14.17 -29.41 -24.03
C LYS A 874 -13.92 -27.95 -23.67
N ASP A 875 -12.87 -27.33 -24.21
CA ASP A 875 -12.46 -25.97 -23.86
C ASP A 875 -13.04 -24.94 -24.86
N GLY A 876 -13.93 -24.06 -24.38
CA GLY A 876 -14.51 -22.96 -25.17
C GLY A 876 -15.77 -23.30 -25.99
N ARG A 877 -16.22 -24.57 -25.98
CA ARG A 877 -17.49 -25.02 -26.58
C ARG A 877 -18.68 -24.16 -26.17
N GLY A 878 -18.75 -23.76 -24.90
CA GLY A 878 -19.88 -22.98 -24.37
C GLY A 878 -20.09 -21.65 -25.09
N LYS A 879 -19.00 -20.91 -25.37
CA LYS A 879 -19.08 -19.57 -25.98
C LYS A 879 -19.39 -19.64 -27.47
N LEU A 880 -18.70 -20.50 -28.23
CA LEU A 880 -19.00 -20.71 -29.65
C LEU A 880 -20.45 -21.19 -29.85
N TRP A 881 -20.89 -22.14 -29.02
CA TRP A 881 -22.26 -22.65 -29.07
C TRP A 881 -23.30 -21.55 -28.83
N GLN A 882 -23.05 -20.64 -27.87
CA GLN A 882 -23.89 -19.46 -27.63
C GLN A 882 -23.89 -18.50 -28.82
N ASP A 883 -22.72 -18.21 -29.40
CA ASP A 883 -22.61 -17.29 -30.54
C ASP A 883 -23.31 -17.86 -31.77
N VAL A 884 -23.16 -19.16 -32.06
CA VAL A 884 -23.87 -19.87 -33.14
C VAL A 884 -25.39 -19.83 -32.90
N TYR A 885 -25.84 -20.13 -31.69
CA TYR A 885 -27.26 -20.04 -31.35
C TYR A 885 -27.81 -18.62 -31.53
N TYR A 886 -27.02 -17.61 -31.12
CA TYR A 886 -27.39 -16.20 -31.24
C TYR A 886 -27.56 -15.78 -32.70
N ILE A 887 -26.63 -16.13 -33.59
CA ILE A 887 -26.75 -15.76 -35.01
C ILE A 887 -27.89 -16.50 -35.72
N LEU A 888 -28.20 -17.73 -35.32
CA LEU A 888 -29.32 -18.51 -35.87
C LEU A 888 -30.69 -18.02 -35.39
N MET A 889 -30.80 -17.60 -34.13
CA MET A 889 -32.08 -17.26 -33.48
C MET A 889 -32.32 -15.77 -33.25
N GLY A 890 -31.31 -14.94 -33.46
CA GLY A 890 -31.27 -13.53 -33.09
C GLY A 890 -32.38 -12.69 -33.74
N ARG A 891 -33.41 -12.37 -32.96
CA ARG A 891 -34.35 -11.25 -33.24
C ARG A 891 -33.62 -9.92 -32.97
N HIS A 892 -34.04 -8.82 -33.59
CA HIS A 892 -33.53 -7.47 -33.27
C HIS A 892 -33.48 -7.22 -31.75
N LEU A 893 -32.29 -7.28 -31.16
CA LEU A 893 -31.91 -6.42 -30.04
C LEU A 893 -31.37 -5.12 -30.65
N VAL A 894 -32.21 -4.36 -31.35
CA VAL A 894 -31.91 -2.96 -31.61
C VAL A 894 -32.60 -2.16 -30.52
N LYS A 895 -31.76 -1.62 -29.63
CA LYS A 895 -31.98 -0.41 -28.82
C LYS A 895 -33.31 -0.35 -28.06
N GLU A 896 -33.41 -1.10 -26.97
CA GLU A 896 -34.03 -0.61 -25.74
C GLU A 896 -33.35 -1.30 -24.55
N ALA A 897 -32.66 -0.52 -23.74
CA ALA A 897 -32.01 -0.97 -22.54
C ALA A 897 -33.07 -1.49 -21.55
N SER A 898 -33.01 -2.77 -21.19
CA SER A 898 -33.67 -3.30 -19.99
C SER A 898 -32.91 -4.53 -19.45
N PRO A 899 -32.72 -4.64 -18.11
CA PRO A 899 -31.65 -5.40 -17.47
C PRO A 899 -32.01 -6.88 -17.29
N ILE A 900 -32.30 -7.61 -18.37
CA ILE A 900 -32.57 -9.06 -18.30
C ILE A 900 -31.32 -9.89 -18.69
N HIS A 901 -30.31 -9.25 -19.29
CA HIS A 901 -29.11 -9.96 -19.76
C HIS A 901 -28.12 -10.39 -18.66
N LEU A 902 -28.30 -9.89 -17.42
CA LEU A 902 -27.45 -10.21 -16.27
C LEU A 902 -27.95 -11.38 -15.40
N CYS A 903 -29.13 -11.96 -15.68
CA CYS A 903 -29.70 -12.98 -14.79
C CYS A 903 -29.47 -14.45 -15.21
N ILE A 904 -28.82 -14.76 -16.32
CA ILE A 904 -28.75 -16.17 -16.80
C ILE A 904 -27.40 -16.83 -16.57
N GLN A 905 -26.32 -16.08 -16.33
CA GLN A 905 -25.00 -16.67 -16.15
C GLN A 905 -24.84 -17.52 -14.86
N PRO A 906 -25.40 -17.12 -13.70
CA PRO A 906 -25.35 -17.94 -12.49
C PRO A 906 -26.34 -19.13 -12.50
N LEU A 907 -27.34 -19.14 -13.38
CA LEU A 907 -28.36 -20.21 -13.44
C LEU A 907 -27.92 -21.40 -14.31
N ILE A 908 -26.93 -21.22 -15.19
CA ILE A 908 -26.41 -22.27 -16.07
C ILE A 908 -25.59 -23.31 -15.30
N GLU A 909 -24.86 -22.88 -14.26
CA GLU A 909 -24.09 -23.81 -13.42
C GLU A 909 -24.96 -24.59 -12.43
N VAL A 910 -26.18 -24.12 -12.14
CA VAL A 910 -27.04 -24.71 -11.08
C VAL A 910 -28.23 -25.50 -11.64
N PHE A 911 -28.77 -25.15 -12.82
CA PHE A 911 -29.97 -25.80 -13.34
C PHE A 911 -29.72 -26.64 -14.59
N LYS A 912 -29.98 -27.95 -14.47
CA LYS A 912 -30.10 -28.88 -15.60
C LYS A 912 -31.03 -28.30 -16.69
N PHE A 913 -30.62 -28.56 -17.94
CA PHE A 913 -31.18 -28.36 -19.30
C PHE A 913 -32.69 -28.10 -19.52
N GLN A 914 -33.55 -28.27 -18.52
CA GLN A 914 -35.02 -28.30 -18.67
C GLN A 914 -35.69 -26.94 -18.41
N TYR A 915 -35.04 -26.02 -17.69
CA TYR A 915 -35.61 -24.70 -17.35
C TYR A 915 -35.40 -23.63 -18.45
N LEU A 916 -34.31 -23.71 -19.22
CA LEU A 916 -34.05 -22.81 -20.35
C LEU A 916 -35.06 -23.02 -21.50
N LYS A 917 -35.47 -24.28 -21.71
CA LYS A 917 -36.53 -24.64 -22.66
C LYS A 917 -37.87 -23.96 -22.35
N SER A 918 -38.23 -23.83 -21.07
CA SER A 918 -39.53 -23.27 -20.67
C SER A 918 -39.58 -21.74 -20.70
N ALA A 919 -38.43 -21.08 -20.50
CA ALA A 919 -38.31 -19.63 -20.63
C ALA A 919 -38.33 -19.17 -22.10
N LEU A 920 -37.66 -19.91 -22.99
CA LEU A 920 -37.63 -19.61 -24.43
C LEU A 920 -38.97 -19.91 -25.13
N ALA A 921 -39.71 -20.93 -24.69
CA ALA A 921 -41.01 -21.32 -25.26
C ALA A 921 -42.14 -20.26 -25.10
N LYS A 922 -41.93 -19.19 -24.32
CA LYS A 922 -42.93 -18.12 -24.11
C LYS A 922 -42.84 -16.96 -25.11
N LEU A 923 -41.86 -16.96 -26.02
CA LEU A 923 -41.66 -15.91 -27.03
C LEU A 923 -42.38 -16.25 -28.34
N LYS A 924 -43.60 -15.71 -28.55
CA LYS A 924 -44.36 -15.88 -29.81
C LYS A 924 -43.46 -15.69 -31.05
N PRO A 925 -43.47 -16.61 -32.04
CA PRO A 925 -42.58 -16.57 -33.20
C PRO A 925 -43.27 -15.92 -34.37
N THR A 926 -42.81 -14.75 -34.79
CA THR A 926 -43.34 -14.14 -36.04
C THR A 926 -42.33 -13.44 -36.93
N LYS A 927 -41.01 -13.48 -36.68
CA LYS A 927 -39.98 -13.10 -37.69
C LYS A 927 -38.69 -13.92 -37.53
N THR A 928 -38.19 -14.41 -38.66
CA THR A 928 -36.93 -15.15 -38.89
C THR A 928 -35.69 -14.32 -38.47
N SER A 929 -34.56 -14.95 -38.13
CA SER A 929 -33.32 -14.23 -37.79
C SER A 929 -32.71 -13.53 -39.01
N HIS A 930 -31.91 -12.48 -38.81
CA HIS A 930 -31.27 -11.74 -39.91
C HIS A 930 -30.42 -12.64 -40.81
N LEU A 931 -29.67 -13.58 -40.22
CA LEU A 931 -28.88 -14.54 -41.00
C LEU A 931 -29.78 -15.44 -41.86
N ILE A 932 -30.88 -15.96 -41.30
CA ILE A 932 -31.80 -16.83 -42.06
C ILE A 932 -32.55 -16.03 -43.14
N GLN A 933 -32.89 -14.77 -42.89
CA GLN A 933 -33.47 -13.88 -43.91
C GLN A 933 -32.49 -13.59 -45.05
N ASP A 934 -31.23 -13.33 -44.72
CA ASP A 934 -30.19 -13.11 -45.72
C ASP A 934 -29.95 -14.39 -46.55
N ILE A 935 -29.93 -15.56 -45.90
CA ILE A 935 -29.85 -16.86 -46.60
C ILE A 935 -31.09 -17.11 -47.46
N GLU A 936 -32.28 -16.79 -46.98
CA GLU A 936 -33.53 -16.93 -47.74
C GLU A 936 -33.55 -16.01 -48.96
N SER A 937 -32.95 -14.82 -48.86
CA SER A 937 -32.83 -13.88 -49.99
C SER A 937 -31.76 -14.28 -51.00
N GLU A 938 -30.69 -14.94 -50.54
CA GLU A 938 -29.52 -15.32 -51.34
C GLU A 938 -29.67 -16.70 -51.99
N THR A 939 -30.09 -17.69 -51.21
CA THR A 939 -30.25 -19.11 -51.59
C THR A 939 -31.46 -19.75 -50.88
N PRO A 940 -32.70 -19.44 -51.30
CA PRO A 940 -33.92 -19.94 -50.66
C PRO A 940 -33.97 -21.48 -50.53
N GLU A 941 -33.46 -22.20 -51.54
CA GLU A 941 -33.44 -23.65 -51.59
C GLU A 941 -32.53 -24.30 -50.53
N LEU A 942 -31.57 -23.56 -49.97
CA LEU A 942 -30.63 -24.06 -48.96
C LEU A 942 -31.08 -23.80 -47.52
N VAL A 943 -32.10 -22.95 -47.30
CA VAL A 943 -32.61 -22.62 -45.96
C VAL A 943 -33.06 -23.88 -45.21
N GLU A 944 -33.77 -24.80 -45.87
CA GLU A 944 -34.22 -26.04 -45.24
C GLU A 944 -33.03 -26.89 -44.78
N ASN A 945 -31.99 -26.99 -45.60
CA ASN A 945 -30.78 -27.76 -45.29
C ASN A 945 -30.02 -27.14 -44.11
N VAL A 946 -29.88 -25.81 -44.07
CA VAL A 946 -29.26 -25.10 -42.93
C VAL A 946 -30.03 -25.36 -41.64
N LEU A 947 -31.37 -25.31 -41.68
CA LEU A 947 -32.21 -25.57 -40.52
C LEU A 947 -32.19 -27.05 -40.09
N LEU A 948 -32.04 -27.99 -41.02
CA LEU A 948 -31.81 -29.40 -40.73
C LEU A 948 -30.48 -29.63 -40.00
N ASN A 949 -29.39 -29.07 -40.52
CA ASN A 949 -28.07 -29.14 -39.88
C ASN A 949 -28.08 -28.46 -38.50
N ALA A 950 -28.85 -27.37 -38.35
CA ALA A 950 -29.06 -26.73 -37.05
C ALA A 950 -29.82 -27.66 -36.09
N LEU A 951 -30.83 -28.42 -36.55
CA LEU A 951 -31.54 -29.38 -35.70
C LEU A 951 -30.68 -30.57 -35.28
N GLU A 952 -29.79 -31.03 -36.16
CA GLU A 952 -28.82 -32.06 -35.82
C GLU A 952 -27.82 -31.56 -34.76
N ARG A 953 -27.35 -30.31 -34.89
CA ARG A 953 -26.43 -29.69 -33.93
C ARG A 953 -27.09 -29.30 -32.60
N PHE A 954 -28.38 -28.94 -32.62
CA PHE A 954 -29.18 -28.52 -31.47
C PHE A 954 -30.37 -29.48 -31.27
N PRO A 955 -30.12 -30.77 -30.95
CA PRO A 955 -31.16 -31.77 -30.91
C PRO A 955 -32.18 -31.45 -29.81
N ASN A 956 -33.45 -31.43 -30.18
CA ASN A 956 -34.60 -31.09 -29.34
C ASN A 956 -34.78 -29.59 -29.02
N ASP A 957 -34.13 -28.64 -29.70
CA ASP A 957 -34.46 -27.22 -29.53
C ASP A 957 -35.82 -26.90 -30.20
N ALA A 958 -36.80 -26.51 -29.37
CA ALA A 958 -38.16 -26.25 -29.84
C ALA A 958 -38.27 -25.02 -30.74
N ASN A 959 -37.37 -24.04 -30.60
CA ASN A 959 -37.42 -22.81 -31.38
C ASN A 959 -36.87 -23.04 -32.78
N ILE A 960 -35.78 -23.79 -32.92
CA ILE A 960 -35.21 -24.15 -34.24
C ILE A 960 -36.20 -25.06 -34.99
N ALA A 961 -36.83 -26.02 -34.29
CA ALA A 961 -37.85 -26.88 -34.89
C ALA A 961 -39.05 -26.06 -35.40
N GLN A 962 -39.52 -25.11 -34.59
CA GLN A 962 -40.61 -24.22 -34.96
C GLN A 962 -40.24 -23.27 -36.11
N LEU A 963 -38.99 -22.80 -36.16
CA LEU A 963 -38.48 -21.97 -37.26
C LEU A 963 -38.51 -22.73 -38.59
N ARG A 964 -38.06 -23.99 -38.57
CA ARG A 964 -38.14 -24.90 -39.73
C ARG A 964 -39.56 -25.17 -40.17
N ASP A 965 -40.46 -25.51 -39.25
CA ASP A 965 -41.86 -25.79 -39.57
C ASP A 965 -42.57 -24.54 -40.12
N SER A 966 -42.25 -23.37 -39.56
CA SER A 966 -42.75 -22.08 -40.06
C SER A 966 -42.28 -21.81 -41.49
N TYR A 967 -40.98 -22.01 -41.77
CA TYR A 967 -40.42 -21.84 -43.11
C TYR A 967 -41.06 -22.80 -44.13
N LEU A 968 -41.17 -24.09 -43.77
CA LEU A 968 -41.83 -25.09 -44.62
C LEU A 968 -43.30 -24.75 -44.90
N SER A 969 -44.00 -24.20 -43.91
CA SER A 969 -45.39 -23.77 -44.09
C SER A 969 -45.52 -22.54 -45.00
N GLN A 970 -44.56 -21.61 -44.96
CA GLN A 970 -44.51 -20.42 -45.81
C GLN A 970 -44.10 -20.78 -47.25
N SER A 971 -43.05 -21.57 -47.42
CA SER A 971 -42.59 -22.06 -48.73
C SER A 971 -43.68 -22.84 -49.46
N ARG A 972 -44.41 -23.73 -48.77
CA ARG A 972 -45.56 -24.45 -49.34
C ARG A 972 -46.73 -23.54 -49.77
N ARG A 973 -46.92 -22.40 -49.11
CA ARG A 973 -47.96 -21.41 -49.48
C ARG A 973 -47.57 -20.55 -50.68
N ILE A 974 -46.29 -20.40 -50.96
CA ILE A 974 -45.76 -19.64 -52.11
C ILE A 974 -45.65 -20.55 -53.35
N SER A 975 -45.58 -21.87 -53.14
CA SER A 975 -45.46 -22.90 -54.19
C SER A 975 -46.80 -23.40 -54.76
N THR A 976 -47.92 -22.99 -54.16
CA THR A 976 -49.32 -23.25 -54.61
C THR A 976 -49.93 -21.98 -55.15
#